data_AF-A0A933E0X8-F1
#
_entry.id   AF-A0A933E0X8-F1
#
_cell.length_a   1.000
_cell.length_b   1.000
_cell.length_c   1.000
_cell.angle_alpha   90.00
_cell.angle_beta   90.00
_cell.angle_gamma   90.00
#
_symmetry.space_group_name_H-M   'P 1'
#
loop_
_entity.id
_entity.type
_entity.pdbx_description
1 polymer ?
#
loop_
_entity_poly.entity_id
_entity_poly.type
_entity_poly.pdbx_seq_one_letter_code
_entity_poly.pdbx_strand_id
1 'polypeptide(L)'
;MADLIGSSPDTSGTLAIDSSQTSAIDFLGDTDWFSVSLIAGTTYVFDLEGFDTPGNAGGTLLDPLLVLFNSSGTIVLAKDNDGGIGRSSRVVFTPEVSGTYYLSAEESGNDRTGAYTLRANAASVSGSITIDSVQGGSIEFGGDTDWYSLSLNAGTTYVFDLQGGTLGNPLLELLAQSGAVIDFDDDSGPGLAATIVFTPTSSGIYYLAARASGNGATGTYTLSARVMPTVSVSDANVDEPDAGTAAAIFTVSLSSPTSRDVTVSYATSNDLALSGADYVPASGQVVIPAGGTSATFAVTVLGDLEFEPRETFAVRLSNALGAKIGDGVGFGIIEDNDRPSSVEFPSDRHFAWQWSLFTRYGANVLPVWADYTGEGVRVAVFDQGIDGNHPDLDGNLLLAFGRDAATLWGDGLPKRSGDNHGTAVAGVIGAERNGVGIVGVGYGADLVSIYSPLNESVSTFGTRVANAYFYARAVGADIVNDSWGFGNLFLGGANYAFVDDFASPNFAAAGQELYQLASLGRNGLGTIVVQSAGNSYGYGDDTNLHNFQNSRYIITVAASDYFGAAAGYSSPGASILITAPGGEAAGASGIVSTDRVGAAGFSTSDYVFLAGTSFSAPIVSGVVALMLEANPGLGYRDAQEILAYSAVRIGTDATNWEFNGAGNWNGGGLHYDGGVHQFGFGLVDALAAVRLAETWGPAHTVANLQELSFTRTPNVAIPDRDPAGTSDSILVTEHMEIERVDVSLDIRHPFIGDLSIALQSPGGVWSALLYRPGEGPYSAFGSSQSDIHFTFNTVANWGEDAYGTWTLLVTDRMIFDSGDLVSWTLTLTGKPASDDDTYIFTNEYAESFALDPARGTLIDTAGVDTLNAAAVTAASTIDLAPGAGSTIDGARLAIGASTVIEHAVGGDGNDAITGNAAPNSLRGMRGDDRLTGEGGDDTLDGGAGDDILDGGSGTDTAVFRGGMLDYAVARTDAGRSVEDTVAGRDGIDVLFDIERLSFSDLTLAFDASGGAGNAYALWNAAFDRPPAPEEIGRWIAPFDAGNDIVHVAQAFIDAYAPGISYHDEVDILYRNVVGAAPGQFEMDYYTGILDRGEMTQAELFVFAAKHDLNQADYIEIIAGGISYAPWLG
;
A
#
# COMPACT_ATOMS: atom_id res chain seq x y z
N MET A 1 -26.47 83.76 48.25
CA MET A 1 -25.40 83.82 49.26
C MET A 1 -24.09 83.95 48.49
N ALA A 2 -22.97 84.28 49.13
CA ALA A 2 -21.71 84.31 48.41
C ALA A 2 -21.29 82.86 48.15
N ASP A 3 -21.18 82.50 46.86
CA ASP A 3 -20.57 81.26 46.40
C ASP A 3 -19.14 81.17 46.98
N LEU A 4 -18.86 80.06 47.66
CA LEU A 4 -17.61 79.83 48.38
C LEU A 4 -16.52 79.17 47.52
N ILE A 5 -16.87 78.52 46.41
CA ILE A 5 -15.94 77.75 45.58
C ILE A 5 -16.23 78.01 44.09
N GLY A 6 -15.29 78.67 43.42
CA GLY A 6 -15.51 79.17 42.06
C GLY A 6 -15.78 78.09 41.00
N SER A 7 -16.58 78.47 40.00
CA SER A 7 -17.02 77.63 38.87
C SER A 7 -16.03 77.47 37.72
N SER A 8 -14.73 77.56 38.01
CA SER A 8 -13.66 77.41 37.01
C SER A 8 -12.39 76.80 37.63
N PRO A 9 -11.47 76.27 36.80
CA PRO A 9 -10.20 75.75 37.29
C PRO A 9 -9.28 76.78 37.97
N ASP A 10 -9.58 78.09 37.94
CA ASP A 10 -8.89 79.12 38.74
C ASP A 10 -9.40 79.18 40.21
N THR A 11 -10.13 78.16 40.65
CA THR A 11 -10.77 78.01 41.97
C THR A 11 -9.82 78.13 43.16
N SER A 12 -10.33 78.63 44.30
CA SER A 12 -9.68 78.51 45.62
C SER A 12 -9.96 77.17 46.31
N GLY A 13 -10.87 76.35 45.78
CA GLY A 13 -11.15 75.01 46.26
C GLY A 13 -9.91 74.13 46.12
N THR A 14 -9.42 73.62 47.25
CA THR A 14 -8.31 72.66 47.29
C THR A 14 -8.77 71.42 48.03
N LEU A 15 -8.55 70.26 47.43
CA LEU A 15 -8.81 68.97 48.04
C LEU A 15 -7.45 68.31 48.31
N ALA A 16 -7.17 68.03 49.58
CA ALA A 16 -5.99 67.25 49.95
C ALA A 16 -6.32 65.76 49.88
N ILE A 17 -5.31 64.96 49.58
CA ILE A 17 -5.41 63.49 49.64
C ILE A 17 -5.61 63.05 51.09
N ASP A 18 -6.42 62.00 51.27
CA ASP A 18 -6.89 61.44 52.55
C ASP A 18 -7.66 62.46 53.40
N SER A 19 -8.41 63.32 52.71
CA SER A 19 -9.26 64.32 53.33
C SER A 19 -10.61 64.41 52.63
N SER A 20 -11.55 65.05 53.31
CA SER A 20 -12.86 65.35 52.77
C SER A 20 -13.14 66.84 52.87
N GLN A 21 -13.78 67.39 51.84
CA GLN A 21 -14.31 68.74 51.80
C GLN A 21 -15.82 68.65 51.69
N THR A 22 -16.53 69.35 52.57
CA THR A 22 -17.98 69.48 52.50
C THR A 22 -18.30 70.87 51.98
N SER A 23 -19.13 70.94 50.94
CA SER A 23 -19.63 72.18 50.36
C SER A 23 -21.10 71.98 49.98
N ALA A 24 -21.69 72.92 49.26
CA ALA A 24 -23.03 72.79 48.72
C ALA A 24 -23.11 73.42 47.33
N ILE A 25 -23.88 72.78 46.45
CA ILE A 25 -24.34 73.39 45.20
C ILE A 25 -25.37 74.45 45.61
N ASP A 26 -25.00 75.73 45.52
CA ASP A 26 -25.72 76.86 46.13
C ASP A 26 -26.90 77.35 45.27
N PHE A 27 -26.83 77.15 43.95
CA PHE A 27 -27.87 77.50 42.98
C PHE A 27 -27.92 76.52 41.80
N LEU A 28 -28.98 76.56 41.01
CA LEU A 28 -29.14 75.66 39.87
C LEU A 28 -28.10 75.96 38.79
N GLY A 29 -27.38 74.93 38.34
CA GLY A 29 -26.26 75.05 37.40
C GLY A 29 -24.95 75.52 38.04
N ASP A 30 -24.88 75.52 39.38
CA ASP A 30 -23.65 75.73 40.11
C ASP A 30 -22.71 74.52 39.96
N THR A 31 -21.41 74.80 39.95
CA THR A 31 -20.36 73.81 39.73
C THR A 31 -19.16 74.19 40.58
N ASP A 32 -18.87 73.39 41.58
CA ASP A 32 -17.76 73.66 42.49
C ASP A 32 -16.50 72.96 41.96
N TRP A 33 -15.45 73.74 41.64
CA TRP A 33 -14.17 73.19 41.19
C TRP A 33 -13.18 73.06 42.36
N PHE A 34 -12.45 71.95 42.37
CA PHE A 34 -11.38 71.66 43.32
C PHE A 34 -10.09 71.33 42.59
N SER A 35 -9.00 71.98 42.96
CA SER A 35 -7.67 71.53 42.58
C SER A 35 -7.17 70.45 43.55
N VAL A 36 -6.53 69.41 43.00
CA VAL A 36 -5.96 68.31 43.77
C VAL A 36 -4.58 67.98 43.23
N SER A 37 -3.58 67.83 44.11
CA SER A 37 -2.23 67.45 43.71
C SER A 37 -2.08 65.94 43.72
N LEU A 38 -1.86 65.35 42.54
CA LEU A 38 -1.74 63.90 42.37
C LEU A 38 -0.31 63.53 41.99
N ILE A 39 0.17 62.42 42.55
CA ILE A 39 1.50 61.88 42.28
C ILE A 39 1.38 60.78 41.22
N ALA A 40 2.21 60.85 40.18
CA ALA A 40 2.30 59.85 39.11
C ALA A 40 2.37 58.43 39.67
N GLY A 41 1.59 57.52 39.10
CA GLY A 41 1.58 56.11 39.47
C GLY A 41 0.92 55.78 40.82
N THR A 42 0.38 56.77 41.54
CA THR A 42 -0.44 56.54 42.74
C THR A 42 -1.91 56.54 42.35
N THR A 43 -2.65 55.48 42.63
CA THR A 43 -4.10 55.43 42.37
C THR A 43 -4.85 56.21 43.43
N TYR A 44 -5.82 57.04 43.03
CA TYR A 44 -6.67 57.82 43.92
C TYR A 44 -8.14 57.48 43.69
N VAL A 45 -8.92 57.49 44.77
CA VAL A 45 -10.38 57.35 44.76
C VAL A 45 -10.98 58.67 45.21
N PHE A 46 -11.88 59.21 44.38
CA PHE A 46 -12.63 60.41 44.67
C PHE A 46 -14.10 60.05 44.83
N ASP A 47 -14.68 60.36 45.98
CA ASP A 47 -16.09 60.12 46.29
C ASP A 47 -16.83 61.43 46.43
N LEU A 48 -17.90 61.62 45.66
CA LEU A 48 -18.81 62.74 45.82
C LEU A 48 -20.10 62.25 46.48
N GLU A 49 -20.12 62.35 47.81
CA GLU A 49 -21.16 61.80 48.67
C GLU A 49 -22.36 62.75 48.78
N GLY A 50 -23.56 62.21 48.55
CA GLY A 50 -24.82 62.94 48.60
C GLY A 50 -25.81 62.41 49.65
N PHE A 51 -27.10 62.56 49.36
CA PHE A 51 -28.21 62.19 50.24
C PHE A 51 -28.24 60.70 50.58
N ASP A 52 -27.85 59.84 49.63
CA ASP A 52 -27.98 58.39 49.80
C ASP A 52 -26.88 57.79 50.71
N THR A 53 -25.90 58.59 51.14
CA THR A 53 -24.91 58.16 52.13
C THR A 53 -25.59 57.91 53.49
N PRO A 54 -25.37 56.75 54.15
CA PRO A 54 -26.12 56.35 55.33
C PRO A 54 -26.21 57.42 56.42
N GLY A 55 -27.43 57.71 56.89
CA GLY A 55 -27.68 58.74 57.90
C GLY A 55 -27.58 60.18 57.39
N ASN A 56 -27.59 60.40 56.06
CA ASN A 56 -27.36 61.67 55.39
C ASN A 56 -26.00 62.29 55.74
N ALA A 57 -24.99 61.46 56.03
CA ALA A 57 -23.66 61.91 56.46
C ALA A 57 -22.85 62.55 55.32
N GLY A 58 -23.14 62.21 54.07
CA GLY A 58 -22.52 62.77 52.87
C GLY A 58 -23.06 64.16 52.52
N GLY A 59 -24.34 64.41 52.79
CA GLY A 59 -24.97 65.70 52.57
C GLY A 59 -26.45 65.57 52.20
N THR A 60 -27.01 66.60 51.58
CA THR A 60 -28.41 66.62 51.11
C THR A 60 -28.53 66.68 49.59
N LEU A 61 -27.41 66.72 48.85
CA LEU A 61 -27.40 66.72 47.40
C LEU A 61 -27.90 65.36 46.91
N LEU A 62 -28.99 65.36 46.15
CA LEU A 62 -29.67 64.11 45.84
C LEU A 62 -28.91 63.28 44.82
N ASP A 63 -28.36 63.89 43.77
CA ASP A 63 -27.75 63.18 42.64
C ASP A 63 -26.42 63.84 42.28
N PRO A 64 -25.35 63.61 43.06
CA PRO A 64 -24.06 64.21 42.75
C PRO A 64 -23.49 63.72 41.41
N LEU A 65 -22.84 64.61 40.66
CA LEU A 65 -22.01 64.31 39.49
C LEU A 65 -20.57 64.77 39.77
N LEU A 66 -19.62 63.85 39.63
CA LEU A 66 -18.20 64.11 39.79
C LEU A 66 -17.49 64.01 38.45
N VAL A 67 -16.72 65.03 38.09
CA VAL A 67 -15.92 65.04 36.86
C VAL A 67 -14.47 65.34 37.20
N LEU A 68 -13.54 64.52 36.70
CA LEU A 68 -12.10 64.73 36.81
C LEU A 68 -11.54 65.25 35.48
N PHE A 69 -10.71 66.27 35.57
CA PHE A 69 -10.03 66.91 34.44
C PHE A 69 -8.51 66.81 34.56
N ASN A 70 -7.84 66.93 33.42
CA ASN A 70 -6.39 66.97 33.31
C ASN A 70 -5.77 68.22 33.97
N SER A 71 -4.44 68.32 33.95
CA SER A 71 -3.71 69.41 34.61
C SER A 71 -3.90 70.80 34.03
N SER A 72 -4.50 70.91 32.83
CA SER A 72 -4.96 72.19 32.27
C SER A 72 -6.41 72.52 32.63
N GLY A 73 -7.15 71.60 33.27
CA GLY A 73 -8.56 71.75 33.62
C GLY A 73 -9.51 71.72 32.42
N THR A 74 -9.07 71.25 31.25
CA THR A 74 -9.82 71.38 29.98
C THR A 74 -10.22 70.07 29.34
N ILE A 75 -9.55 68.96 29.67
CA ILE A 75 -9.89 67.63 29.16
C ILE A 75 -10.48 66.80 30.29
N VAL A 76 -11.70 66.28 30.10
CA VAL A 76 -12.32 65.30 31.00
C VAL A 76 -11.56 63.98 30.91
N LEU A 77 -10.98 63.56 32.02
CA LEU A 77 -10.25 62.30 32.16
C LEU A 77 -11.16 61.18 32.67
N ALA A 78 -12.09 61.50 33.56
CA ALA A 78 -13.09 60.57 34.06
C ALA A 78 -14.32 61.36 34.56
N LYS A 79 -15.49 60.73 34.58
CA LYS A 79 -16.70 61.31 35.18
C LYS A 79 -17.63 60.21 35.64
N ASP A 80 -18.41 60.48 36.66
CA ASP A 80 -19.34 59.53 37.24
C ASP A 80 -20.47 60.24 38.00
N ASN A 81 -21.67 59.63 38.05
CA ASN A 81 -22.81 60.16 38.81
C ASN A 81 -23.54 59.12 39.68
N ASP A 82 -23.13 57.85 39.70
CA ASP A 82 -23.78 56.81 40.52
C ASP A 82 -22.85 55.67 40.99
N GLY A 83 -21.53 55.81 40.85
CA GLY A 83 -20.53 54.82 41.23
C GLY A 83 -20.18 54.75 42.73
N GLY A 84 -20.75 55.60 43.57
CA GLY A 84 -20.61 55.62 45.03
C GLY A 84 -21.77 54.96 45.78
N ILE A 85 -21.96 55.27 47.07
CA ILE A 85 -23.11 54.73 47.83
C ILE A 85 -24.42 55.38 47.36
N GLY A 86 -25.34 54.55 46.86
CA GLY A 86 -26.63 55.00 46.33
C GLY A 86 -26.45 55.72 45.01
N ARG A 87 -26.95 56.96 44.87
CA ARG A 87 -26.69 57.82 43.70
C ARG A 87 -25.49 58.76 43.91
N SER A 88 -24.61 58.48 44.87
CA SER A 88 -23.37 59.25 45.02
C SER A 88 -22.40 58.90 43.89
N SER A 89 -21.46 59.80 43.55
CA SER A 89 -20.47 59.52 42.49
C SER A 89 -19.16 58.99 43.05
N ARG A 90 -18.43 58.19 42.26
CA ARG A 90 -17.05 57.78 42.53
C ARG A 90 -16.21 57.80 41.24
N VAL A 91 -15.05 58.45 41.31
CA VAL A 91 -14.04 58.44 40.24
C VAL A 91 -12.74 57.83 40.79
N VAL A 92 -12.20 56.82 40.11
CA VAL A 92 -10.88 56.23 40.41
C VAL A 92 -9.89 56.63 39.32
N PHE A 93 -8.70 57.11 39.70
CA PHE A 93 -7.73 57.61 38.74
C PHE A 93 -6.27 57.47 39.19
N THR A 94 -5.41 57.02 38.27
CA THR A 94 -3.96 56.96 38.44
C THR A 94 -3.31 57.93 37.44
N PRO A 95 -2.74 59.06 37.88
CA PRO A 95 -2.07 59.98 36.98
C PRO A 95 -0.79 59.35 36.40
N GLU A 96 -0.54 59.57 35.11
CA GLU A 96 0.74 59.21 34.48
C GLU A 96 1.86 60.21 34.82
N VAL A 97 1.50 61.45 35.17
CA VAL A 97 2.42 62.54 35.48
C VAL A 97 2.01 63.21 36.78
N SER A 98 2.98 63.45 37.67
CA SER A 98 2.71 64.14 38.93
C SER A 98 2.36 65.60 38.64
N GLY A 99 1.29 66.11 39.25
CA GLY A 99 0.87 67.48 39.02
C GLY A 99 -0.47 67.79 39.65
N THR A 100 -0.91 69.03 39.45
CA THR A 100 -2.26 69.46 39.85
C THR A 100 -3.26 68.99 38.80
N TYR A 101 -4.34 68.36 39.24
CA TYR A 101 -5.53 67.99 38.47
C TYR A 101 -6.73 68.73 39.05
N TYR A 102 -7.86 68.71 38.33
CA TYR A 102 -9.07 69.41 38.76
C TYR A 102 -10.27 68.49 38.80
N LEU A 103 -11.08 68.60 39.86
CA LEU A 103 -12.36 67.92 40.03
C LEU A 103 -13.48 68.96 39.97
N SER A 104 -14.60 68.67 39.32
CA SER A 104 -15.84 69.42 39.50
C SER A 104 -16.88 68.57 40.21
N ALA A 105 -17.54 69.18 41.19
CA ALA A 105 -18.72 68.64 41.86
C ALA A 105 -19.95 69.39 41.36
N GLU A 106 -20.93 68.62 40.87
CA GLU A 106 -22.13 69.11 40.21
C GLU A 106 -23.36 68.34 40.70
N GLU A 107 -24.55 68.80 40.32
CA GLU A 107 -25.78 68.00 40.41
C GLU A 107 -26.11 67.41 39.04
N SER A 108 -26.28 66.09 38.99
CA SER A 108 -26.69 65.34 37.82
C SER A 108 -28.16 65.63 37.48
N GLY A 109 -28.43 66.73 36.80
CA GLY A 109 -29.80 67.10 36.38
C GLY A 109 -30.11 68.59 36.34
N ASN A 110 -29.28 69.42 36.98
CA ASN A 110 -29.41 70.88 37.11
C ASN A 110 -30.71 71.39 37.78
N ASP A 111 -31.43 70.56 38.53
CA ASP A 111 -32.77 70.90 39.03
C ASP A 111 -32.83 71.08 40.56
N ARG A 112 -31.73 70.77 41.28
CA ARG A 112 -31.70 70.81 42.75
C ARG A 112 -30.39 71.33 43.31
N THR A 113 -30.48 71.91 44.51
CA THR A 113 -29.34 72.36 45.31
C THR A 113 -29.22 71.50 46.56
N GLY A 114 -28.02 71.40 47.13
CA GLY A 114 -27.80 70.59 48.33
C GLY A 114 -26.35 70.50 48.74
N ALA A 115 -26.13 70.18 50.02
CA ALA A 115 -24.79 69.94 50.54
C ALA A 115 -24.25 68.59 50.04
N TYR A 116 -22.96 68.50 49.78
CA TYR A 116 -22.27 67.28 49.42
C TYR A 116 -20.93 67.21 50.15
N THR A 117 -20.35 66.01 50.21
CA THR A 117 -19.01 65.79 50.73
C THR A 117 -18.15 65.14 49.65
N LEU A 118 -17.17 65.88 49.15
CA LEU A 118 -16.15 65.37 48.24
C LEU A 118 -14.98 64.83 49.05
N ARG A 119 -14.69 63.54 48.92
CA ARG A 119 -13.54 62.88 49.53
C ARG A 119 -12.50 62.57 48.47
N ALA A 120 -11.24 62.75 48.80
CA ALA A 120 -10.13 62.18 48.04
C ALA A 120 -9.36 61.27 48.97
N ASN A 121 -9.20 60.01 48.58
CA ASN A 121 -8.35 59.06 49.27
C ASN A 121 -7.28 58.56 48.30
N ALA A 122 -6.04 58.43 48.75
CA ALA A 122 -5.10 57.57 48.05
C ALA A 122 -5.61 56.14 48.23
N ALA A 123 -5.72 55.38 47.14
CA ALA A 123 -6.02 53.97 47.25
C ALA A 123 -4.85 53.30 48.01
N SER A 124 -5.08 52.87 49.24
CA SER A 124 -4.11 52.03 49.94
C SER A 124 -4.11 50.67 49.25
N VAL A 125 -3.02 50.34 48.57
CA VAL A 125 -2.79 48.99 48.07
C VAL A 125 -2.68 48.08 49.28
N SER A 126 -3.73 47.30 49.55
CA SER A 126 -3.83 46.35 50.67
C SER A 126 -2.71 45.30 50.62
N GLY A 127 -2.16 45.04 49.41
CA GLY A 127 -0.91 44.30 49.24
C GLY A 127 -0.51 44.05 47.79
N SER A 128 0.51 43.22 47.58
CA SER A 128 0.81 42.64 46.26
C SER A 128 0.45 41.16 46.29
N ILE A 129 -0.21 40.65 45.26
CA ILE A 129 -0.41 39.21 45.11
C ILE A 129 0.68 38.62 44.23
N THR A 130 1.32 37.54 44.71
CA THR A 130 2.28 36.78 43.91
C THR A 130 1.52 35.71 43.14
N ILE A 131 1.89 35.44 41.89
CA ILE A 131 1.32 34.33 41.13
C ILE A 131 1.57 33.00 41.88
N ASP A 132 0.56 32.14 41.89
CA ASP A 132 0.47 30.87 42.61
C ASP A 132 0.48 31.00 44.15
N SER A 133 0.04 32.16 44.66
CA SER A 133 -0.19 32.39 46.09
C SER A 133 -1.66 32.67 46.39
N VAL A 134 -2.05 32.40 47.64
CA VAL A 134 -3.37 32.76 48.20
C VAL A 134 -3.16 33.81 49.26
N GLN A 135 -3.93 34.90 49.17
CA GLN A 135 -3.89 36.03 50.08
C GLN A 135 -5.25 36.16 50.80
N GLY A 136 -5.23 36.19 52.13
CA GLY A 136 -6.43 36.47 52.92
C GLY A 136 -6.62 37.98 53.12
N GLY A 137 -7.86 38.43 53.17
CA GLY A 137 -8.24 39.81 53.47
C GLY A 137 -9.61 39.91 54.13
N SER A 138 -10.03 41.12 54.49
CA SER A 138 -11.34 41.40 55.04
C SER A 138 -11.88 42.72 54.54
N ILE A 139 -13.18 42.78 54.27
CA ILE A 139 -13.91 44.02 54.02
C ILE A 139 -14.39 44.52 55.37
N GLU A 140 -13.79 45.60 55.88
CA GLU A 140 -14.00 46.06 57.27
C GLU A 140 -15.27 46.90 57.44
N PHE A 141 -15.71 47.60 56.39
CA PHE A 141 -16.91 48.44 56.42
C PHE A 141 -17.60 48.49 55.05
N GLY A 142 -18.87 48.91 55.03
CA GLY A 142 -19.63 49.03 53.78
C GLY A 142 -19.00 50.05 52.82
N GLY A 143 -18.68 49.62 51.59
CA GLY A 143 -18.03 50.45 50.57
C GLY A 143 -16.50 50.36 50.56
N ASP A 144 -15.92 49.56 51.45
CA ASP A 144 -14.50 49.22 51.47
C ASP A 144 -14.10 48.41 50.22
N THR A 145 -12.87 48.62 49.75
CA THR A 145 -12.31 47.98 48.56
C THR A 145 -10.82 47.75 48.78
N ASP A 146 -10.43 46.49 48.80
CA ASP A 146 -9.04 46.10 48.93
C ASP A 146 -8.36 45.97 47.57
N TRP A 147 -7.23 46.63 47.40
CA TRP A 147 -6.50 46.68 46.13
C TRP A 147 -5.21 45.86 46.20
N TYR A 148 -5.05 44.94 45.27
CA TYR A 148 -3.85 44.11 45.14
C TYR A 148 -3.13 44.39 43.83
N SER A 149 -1.84 44.75 43.89
CA SER A 149 -1.00 44.87 42.70
C SER A 149 -0.41 43.52 42.30
N LEU A 150 -0.25 43.28 40.99
CA LEU A 150 0.43 42.10 40.46
C LEU A 150 1.08 42.37 39.11
N SER A 151 2.16 41.62 38.82
CA SER A 151 2.85 41.69 37.53
C SER A 151 2.41 40.54 36.64
N LEU A 152 1.91 40.87 35.44
CA LEU A 152 1.45 39.89 34.45
C LEU A 152 2.31 39.98 33.19
N ASN A 153 2.54 38.83 32.55
CA ASN A 153 3.27 38.73 31.30
C ASN A 153 2.32 38.61 30.11
N ALA A 154 2.56 39.39 29.04
CA ALA A 154 1.80 39.32 27.80
C ALA A 154 1.68 37.88 27.28
N GLY A 155 0.48 37.49 26.84
CA GLY A 155 0.21 36.16 26.26
C GLY A 155 0.08 35.00 27.25
N THR A 156 0.32 35.21 28.55
CA THR A 156 0.08 34.21 29.60
C THR A 156 -1.35 34.35 30.14
N THR A 157 -2.12 33.27 30.16
CA THR A 157 -3.48 33.29 30.72
C THR A 157 -3.44 33.07 32.23
N TYR A 158 -4.05 33.97 32.98
CA TYR A 158 -4.13 33.93 34.44
C TYR A 158 -5.57 33.73 34.89
N VAL A 159 -5.74 33.10 36.05
CA VAL A 159 -7.03 32.96 36.73
C VAL A 159 -6.93 33.62 38.09
N PHE A 160 -7.88 34.50 38.39
CA PHE A 160 -8.02 35.20 39.66
C PHE A 160 -9.31 34.75 40.32
N ASP A 161 -9.22 34.18 41.53
CA ASP A 161 -10.39 33.74 42.29
C ASP A 161 -10.49 34.53 43.60
N LEU A 162 -11.68 35.04 43.88
CA LEU A 162 -12.04 35.70 45.14
C LEU A 162 -13.17 34.91 45.82
N GLN A 163 -12.81 34.21 46.89
CA GLN A 163 -13.76 33.41 47.66
C GLN A 163 -14.14 34.12 48.96
N GLY A 164 -15.45 34.32 49.14
CA GLY A 164 -16.01 34.85 50.38
C GLY A 164 -15.88 33.85 51.53
N GLY A 165 -15.21 34.25 52.62
CA GLY A 165 -15.16 33.52 53.87
C GLY A 165 -16.42 33.78 54.69
N THR A 166 -16.40 34.82 55.53
CA THR A 166 -17.64 35.36 56.13
C THR A 166 -18.30 36.43 55.26
N LEU A 167 -17.61 36.89 54.20
CA LEU A 167 -18.17 37.81 53.22
C LEU A 167 -19.16 37.05 52.31
N GLY A 168 -20.44 37.41 52.38
CA GLY A 168 -21.52 36.64 51.75
C GLY A 168 -21.59 36.71 50.22
N ASN A 169 -21.24 37.84 49.61
CA ASN A 169 -21.24 38.03 48.16
C ASN A 169 -20.04 38.90 47.72
N PRO A 170 -18.84 38.31 47.52
CA PRO A 170 -17.66 39.02 47.02
C PRO A 170 -17.82 39.49 45.57
N LEU A 171 -17.20 40.63 45.24
CA LEU A 171 -17.06 41.17 43.89
C LEU A 171 -15.58 41.43 43.63
N LEU A 172 -15.07 40.88 42.52
CA LEU A 172 -13.70 41.03 42.05
C LEU A 172 -13.69 41.91 40.81
N GLU A 173 -12.79 42.87 40.74
CA GLU A 173 -12.49 43.62 39.52
C GLU A 173 -11.03 43.48 39.15
N LEU A 174 -10.75 43.38 37.85
CA LEU A 174 -9.42 43.47 37.28
C LEU A 174 -9.27 44.83 36.60
N LEU A 175 -8.17 45.54 36.89
CA LEU A 175 -7.90 46.87 36.37
C LEU A 175 -6.54 46.96 35.68
N ALA A 176 -6.50 47.78 34.64
CA ALA A 176 -5.28 48.15 33.94
C ALA A 176 -4.38 49.03 34.82
N GLN A 177 -3.13 49.21 34.40
CA GLN A 177 -2.20 50.12 35.08
C GLN A 177 -2.72 51.56 35.21
N SER A 178 -3.56 51.99 34.26
CA SER A 178 -4.22 53.31 34.26
C SER A 178 -5.37 53.43 35.28
N GLY A 179 -5.78 52.33 35.92
CA GLY A 179 -6.95 52.26 36.80
C GLY A 179 -8.27 52.02 36.07
N ALA A 180 -8.27 51.83 34.75
CA ALA A 180 -9.47 51.44 34.01
C ALA A 180 -9.86 49.99 34.34
N VAL A 181 -11.14 49.75 34.65
CA VAL A 181 -11.67 48.39 34.81
C VAL A 181 -11.59 47.67 33.47
N ILE A 182 -10.90 46.52 33.49
CA ILE A 182 -10.77 45.61 32.35
C ILE A 182 -11.91 44.60 32.39
N ASP A 183 -12.16 44.03 33.57
CA ASP A 183 -13.15 42.98 33.77
C ASP A 183 -13.61 42.96 35.23
N PHE A 184 -14.78 42.39 35.50
CA PHE A 184 -15.28 42.20 36.86
C PHE A 184 -16.22 41.00 36.94
N ASP A 185 -16.31 40.41 38.13
CA ASP A 185 -17.19 39.26 38.39
C ASP A 185 -17.62 39.21 39.85
N ASP A 186 -18.83 38.70 40.13
CA ASP A 186 -19.36 38.50 41.48
C ASP A 186 -20.02 37.13 41.73
N ASP A 187 -20.22 36.30 40.71
CA ASP A 187 -20.93 35.02 40.90
C ASP A 187 -20.52 33.85 39.99
N SER A 188 -19.45 33.97 39.19
CA SER A 188 -19.06 32.87 38.27
C SER A 188 -18.29 31.70 38.94
N GLY A 189 -17.90 31.85 40.20
CA GLY A 189 -17.24 30.83 41.04
C GLY A 189 -18.22 29.90 41.79
N PRO A 190 -17.73 28.94 42.62
CA PRO A 190 -18.61 28.07 43.41
C PRO A 190 -19.40 28.89 44.45
N GLY A 191 -20.73 28.80 44.41
CA GLY A 191 -21.60 29.57 45.30
C GLY A 191 -21.81 30.99 44.78
N LEU A 192 -21.27 31.99 45.49
CA LEU A 192 -21.24 33.40 45.09
C LEU A 192 -19.79 33.91 45.03
N ALA A 193 -18.84 33.03 44.72
CA ALA A 193 -17.43 33.43 44.57
C ALA A 193 -17.22 34.10 43.22
N ALA A 194 -16.25 35.00 43.12
CA ALA A 194 -15.90 35.68 41.88
C ALA A 194 -14.64 35.07 41.24
N THR A 195 -14.64 34.94 39.92
CA THR A 195 -13.55 34.39 39.11
C THR A 195 -13.35 35.21 37.84
N ILE A 196 -12.12 35.69 37.61
CA ILE A 196 -11.73 36.39 36.37
C ILE A 196 -10.64 35.58 35.66
N VAL A 197 -10.81 35.34 34.34
CA VAL A 197 -9.80 34.71 33.48
C VAL A 197 -9.28 35.75 32.50
N PHE A 198 -7.98 36.02 32.52
CA PHE A 198 -7.41 37.13 31.76
C PHE A 198 -6.10 36.77 31.07
N THR A 199 -5.96 37.18 29.80
CA THR A 199 -4.71 37.11 29.04
C THR A 199 -4.29 38.54 28.66
N PRO A 200 -3.25 39.11 29.28
CA PRO A 200 -2.81 40.46 28.97
C PRO A 200 -2.19 40.53 27.57
N THR A 201 -2.45 41.62 26.85
CA THR A 201 -1.83 41.93 25.56
C THR A 201 -0.49 42.64 25.71
N SER A 202 -0.17 43.14 26.91
CA SER A 202 1.10 43.80 27.25
C SER A 202 1.59 43.37 28.63
N SER A 203 2.89 43.10 28.79
CA SER A 203 3.46 42.82 30.11
C SER A 203 3.48 44.09 30.95
N GLY A 204 3.12 44.00 32.23
CA GLY A 204 3.05 45.18 33.10
C GLY A 204 2.44 44.90 34.46
N ILE A 205 2.18 45.98 35.21
CA ILE A 205 1.47 45.93 36.49
C ILE A 205 -0.03 46.08 36.25
N TYR A 206 -0.80 45.19 36.85
CA TYR A 206 -2.25 45.20 36.90
C TYR A 206 -2.69 45.29 38.36
N TYR A 207 -3.98 45.57 38.58
CA TYR A 207 -4.56 45.62 39.92
C TYR A 207 -5.82 44.74 40.00
N LEU A 208 -6.00 44.06 41.11
CA LEU A 208 -7.24 43.37 41.47
C LEU A 208 -7.90 44.12 42.62
N ALA A 209 -9.19 44.42 42.49
CA ALA A 209 -9.97 45.05 43.55
C ALA A 209 -10.98 44.03 44.13
N ALA A 210 -10.88 43.74 45.42
CA ALA A 210 -11.80 42.87 46.14
C ALA A 210 -12.77 43.72 46.98
N ARG A 211 -14.08 43.52 46.81
CA ARG A 211 -15.14 44.24 47.53
C ARG A 211 -16.38 43.38 47.75
N ALA A 212 -17.43 43.95 48.31
CA ALA A 212 -18.74 43.32 48.41
C ALA A 212 -19.67 43.78 47.26
N SER A 213 -20.45 42.87 46.65
CA SER A 213 -21.41 43.18 45.55
C SER A 213 -22.64 44.01 46.03
N GLY A 214 -22.84 44.17 47.34
CA GLY A 214 -23.99 44.89 47.93
C GLY A 214 -23.63 45.89 49.03
N ASN A 215 -24.39 46.98 49.09
CA ASN A 215 -24.18 48.09 50.02
C ASN A 215 -24.21 47.63 51.48
N GLY A 216 -23.06 47.70 52.17
CA GLY A 216 -22.97 47.50 53.62
C GLY A 216 -22.49 46.12 54.08
N ALA A 217 -22.23 45.17 53.18
CA ALA A 217 -21.72 43.85 53.56
C ALA A 217 -20.23 43.91 53.97
N THR A 218 -19.87 43.16 55.02
CA THR A 218 -18.52 43.05 55.58
C THR A 218 -18.19 41.59 55.82
N GLY A 219 -16.90 41.25 55.88
CA GLY A 219 -16.47 39.87 56.13
C GLY A 219 -15.10 39.55 55.54
N THR A 220 -14.59 38.37 55.86
CA THR A 220 -13.29 37.89 55.35
C THR A 220 -13.44 37.28 53.97
N TYR A 221 -12.36 37.30 53.18
CA TYR A 221 -12.25 36.61 51.89
C TYR A 221 -10.85 36.05 51.69
N THR A 222 -10.68 35.20 50.66
CA THR A 222 -9.38 34.80 50.13
C THR A 222 -9.31 35.11 48.64
N LEU A 223 -8.24 35.80 48.23
CA LEU A 223 -7.91 36.10 46.85
C LEU A 223 -6.75 35.21 46.40
N SER A 224 -6.85 34.59 45.24
CA SER A 224 -5.76 33.84 44.64
C SER A 224 -5.52 34.27 43.20
N ALA A 225 -4.26 34.23 42.77
CA ALA A 225 -3.86 34.46 41.39
C ALA A 225 -2.98 33.29 40.97
N ARG A 226 -3.30 32.65 39.85
CA ARG A 226 -2.50 31.53 39.32
C ARG A 226 -2.37 31.62 37.81
N VAL A 227 -1.39 30.91 37.27
CA VAL A 227 -1.35 30.63 35.84
C VAL A 227 -2.42 29.58 35.50
N MET A 228 -3.15 29.77 34.40
CA MET A 228 -4.04 28.72 33.89
C MET A 228 -3.18 27.56 33.39
N PRO A 229 -3.33 26.33 33.93
CA PRO A 229 -2.51 25.21 33.50
C PRO A 229 -2.80 24.87 32.04
N THR A 230 -1.83 24.25 31.39
CA THR A 230 -2.06 23.61 30.09
C THR A 230 -2.42 22.15 30.26
N VAL A 231 -3.33 21.66 29.44
CA VAL A 231 -3.65 20.23 29.31
C VAL A 231 -2.99 19.65 28.06
N SER A 232 -2.41 18.46 28.19
CA SER A 232 -1.83 17.68 27.09
C SER A 232 -2.35 16.24 27.09
N VAL A 233 -2.27 15.54 25.97
CA VAL A 233 -2.52 14.09 25.88
C VAL A 233 -1.26 13.38 25.39
N SER A 234 -0.97 12.19 25.92
CA SER A 234 0.15 11.37 25.46
C SER A 234 -0.22 10.55 24.23
N ASP A 235 0.79 10.09 23.49
CA ASP A 235 0.64 8.95 22.60
C ASP A 235 0.44 7.65 23.41
N ALA A 236 -0.06 6.61 22.76
CA ALA A 236 -0.27 5.28 23.34
C ALA A 236 0.19 4.21 22.33
N ASN A 237 1.08 3.31 22.75
CA ASN A 237 1.42 2.12 21.97
C ASN A 237 0.57 0.95 22.46
N VAL A 238 0.12 0.13 21.53
CA VAL A 238 -0.63 -1.09 21.83
C VAL A 238 -0.23 -2.17 20.82
N ASP A 239 0.03 -3.36 21.34
CA ASP A 239 0.16 -4.54 20.50
C ASP A 239 -1.26 -5.04 20.21
N GLU A 240 -1.57 -5.22 18.93
CA GLU A 240 -2.83 -5.80 18.50
C GLU A 240 -2.94 -7.26 18.97
N PRO A 241 -4.14 -7.80 19.24
CA PRO A 241 -4.31 -9.23 19.47
C PRO A 241 -4.89 -9.93 18.23
N ASP A 242 -4.47 -11.17 17.96
CA ASP A 242 -4.98 -12.04 16.86
C ASP A 242 -6.52 -12.26 16.89
N ALA A 243 -7.15 -11.97 18.02
CA ALA A 243 -8.60 -12.00 18.19
C ALA A 243 -9.05 -11.14 19.38
N GLY A 244 -10.23 -10.56 19.24
CA GLY A 244 -10.88 -9.84 20.33
C GLY A 244 -10.53 -8.36 20.32
N THR A 245 -9.98 -7.85 21.42
CA THR A 245 -9.72 -6.40 21.56
C THR A 245 -8.59 -6.12 22.54
N ALA A 246 -7.81 -5.08 22.27
CA ALA A 246 -6.85 -4.49 23.19
C ALA A 246 -7.23 -3.04 23.56
N ALA A 247 -6.54 -2.45 24.55
CA ALA A 247 -6.84 -1.11 25.04
C ALA A 247 -5.62 -0.19 24.90
N ALA A 248 -5.70 0.76 23.97
CA ALA A 248 -4.74 1.86 23.88
C ALA A 248 -5.05 2.87 25.00
N ILE A 249 -4.12 3.04 25.96
CA ILE A 249 -4.33 3.88 27.15
C ILE A 249 -3.71 5.25 26.93
N PHE A 250 -4.55 6.27 26.80
CA PHE A 250 -4.14 7.66 26.67
C PHE A 250 -4.09 8.33 28.04
N THR A 251 -3.02 9.09 28.31
CA THR A 251 -2.88 9.87 29.54
C THR A 251 -3.06 11.35 29.26
N VAL A 252 -4.11 11.95 29.81
CA VAL A 252 -4.32 13.39 29.81
C VAL A 252 -3.60 13.99 31.02
N SER A 253 -2.71 14.96 30.82
CA SER A 253 -1.86 15.54 31.86
C SER A 253 -2.02 17.06 31.96
N LEU A 254 -1.88 17.61 33.17
CA LEU A 254 -1.81 19.05 33.43
C LEU A 254 -0.38 19.49 33.72
N SER A 255 -0.01 20.68 33.24
CA SER A 255 1.28 21.31 33.58
C SER A 255 1.46 21.59 35.08
N SER A 256 0.34 21.72 35.81
CA SER A 256 0.30 21.97 37.25
C SER A 256 -1.09 21.61 37.80
N PRO A 257 -1.20 21.17 39.07
CA PRO A 257 -2.48 20.82 39.68
C PRO A 257 -3.39 22.04 39.86
N THR A 258 -4.71 21.81 39.89
CA THR A 258 -5.75 22.85 40.09
C THR A 258 -6.56 22.59 41.36
N SER A 259 -7.19 23.63 41.90
CA SER A 259 -8.12 23.53 43.03
C SER A 259 -9.53 23.08 42.65
N ARG A 260 -9.81 22.96 41.35
CA ARG A 260 -11.10 22.55 40.78
C ARG A 260 -10.85 21.47 39.74
N ASP A 261 -11.85 20.65 39.47
CA ASP A 261 -11.78 19.64 38.40
C ASP A 261 -11.51 20.33 37.07
N VAL A 262 -10.58 19.76 36.29
CA VAL A 262 -10.40 20.12 34.87
C VAL A 262 -11.13 19.08 34.04
N THR A 263 -11.98 19.55 33.14
CA THR A 263 -12.68 18.66 32.20
C THR A 263 -12.22 18.96 30.79
N VAL A 264 -11.99 17.90 30.00
CA VAL A 264 -11.60 18.02 28.60
C VAL A 264 -12.35 16.98 27.79
N SER A 265 -12.89 17.38 26.65
CA SER A 265 -13.50 16.45 25.70
C SER A 265 -12.43 15.85 24.80
N TYR A 266 -12.62 14.60 24.39
CA TYR A 266 -11.78 13.95 23.39
C TYR A 266 -12.65 13.31 22.31
N ALA A 267 -12.09 13.19 21.11
CA ALA A 267 -12.63 12.38 20.02
C ALA A 267 -11.48 11.77 19.23
N THR A 268 -11.65 10.51 18.80
CA THR A 268 -10.75 9.86 17.86
C THR A 268 -11.04 10.30 16.42
N SER A 269 -10.02 10.26 15.57
CA SER A 269 -10.13 10.41 14.12
C SER A 269 -9.15 9.45 13.44
N ASN A 270 -9.56 8.87 12.32
CA ASN A 270 -8.70 8.01 11.51
C ASN A 270 -7.41 8.74 11.13
N ASP A 271 -6.35 7.97 11.02
CA ASP A 271 -5.11 8.36 10.36
C ASP A 271 -4.71 7.21 9.42
N LEU A 272 -3.74 6.36 9.75
CA LEU A 272 -3.52 5.10 9.00
C LEU A 272 -4.49 4.00 9.43
N ALA A 273 -4.84 3.97 10.72
CA ALA A 273 -5.86 3.10 11.28
C ALA A 273 -7.26 3.67 11.03
N LEU A 274 -8.16 2.80 10.56
CA LEU A 274 -9.56 3.05 10.22
C LEU A 274 -10.52 2.63 11.34
N SER A 275 -11.44 3.53 11.68
CA SER A 275 -12.49 3.24 12.64
C SER A 275 -13.40 2.10 12.16
N GLY A 276 -13.59 1.09 13.02
CA GLY A 276 -14.43 -0.07 12.76
C GLY A 276 -13.72 -1.25 12.11
N ALA A 277 -12.53 -1.04 11.52
CA ALA A 277 -11.61 -2.10 11.13
C ALA A 277 -10.61 -2.33 12.28
N ASP A 278 -9.83 -1.30 12.62
CA ASP A 278 -8.65 -1.47 13.49
C ASP A 278 -8.89 -0.90 14.90
N TYR A 279 -9.82 0.06 15.04
CA TYR A 279 -10.22 0.56 16.36
C TYR A 279 -11.69 0.98 16.45
N VAL A 280 -12.26 0.95 17.65
CA VAL A 280 -13.62 1.44 17.89
C VAL A 280 -13.59 2.97 18.08
N PRO A 281 -14.34 3.76 17.29
CA PRO A 281 -14.33 5.21 17.41
C PRO A 281 -14.82 5.62 18.80
N ALA A 282 -14.01 6.44 19.49
CA ALA A 282 -14.24 6.83 20.87
C ALA A 282 -14.34 8.36 20.98
N SER A 283 -15.37 8.82 21.68
CA SER A 283 -15.47 10.22 22.11
C SER A 283 -16.06 10.30 23.51
N GLY A 284 -15.66 11.31 24.27
CA GLY A 284 -16.07 11.42 25.66
C GLY A 284 -15.49 12.65 26.36
N GLN A 285 -15.61 12.65 27.68
CA GLN A 285 -15.04 13.67 28.54
C GLN A 285 -14.17 13.01 29.61
N VAL A 286 -12.95 13.52 29.77
CA VAL A 286 -12.02 13.13 30.82
C VAL A 286 -12.05 14.20 31.90
N VAL A 287 -12.13 13.77 33.15
CA VAL A 287 -12.10 14.65 34.33
C VAL A 287 -10.81 14.39 35.09
N ILE A 288 -9.96 15.41 35.19
CA ILE A 288 -8.82 15.42 36.12
C ILE A 288 -9.34 16.05 37.41
N PRO A 289 -9.50 15.27 38.50
CA PRO A 289 -10.08 15.78 39.73
C PRO A 289 -9.18 16.84 40.37
N ALA A 290 -9.78 17.76 41.13
CA ALA A 290 -9.07 18.76 41.89
C ALA A 290 -7.88 18.16 42.69
N GLY A 291 -6.72 18.80 42.60
CA GLY A 291 -5.46 18.34 43.20
C GLY A 291 -4.71 17.27 42.40
N GLY A 292 -5.34 16.66 41.40
CA GLY A 292 -4.71 15.73 40.46
C GLY A 292 -3.93 16.45 39.35
N THR A 293 -3.04 15.71 38.69
CA THR A 293 -2.27 16.19 37.53
C THR A 293 -2.47 15.35 36.28
N SER A 294 -3.18 14.21 36.36
CA SER A 294 -3.49 13.39 35.20
C SER A 294 -4.75 12.56 35.39
N ALA A 295 -5.31 12.11 34.27
CA ALA A 295 -6.35 11.09 34.18
C ALA A 295 -6.16 10.29 32.89
N THR A 296 -6.68 9.08 32.84
CA THR A 296 -6.54 8.19 31.67
C THR A 296 -7.90 7.82 31.10
N PHE A 297 -7.92 7.52 29.80
CA PHE A 297 -9.03 6.83 29.14
C PHE A 297 -8.46 5.82 28.14
N ALA A 298 -9.28 4.86 27.74
CA ALA A 298 -8.90 3.84 26.78
C ALA A 298 -9.64 4.03 25.46
N VAL A 299 -8.96 3.74 24.36
CA VAL A 299 -9.57 3.48 23.07
C VAL A 299 -9.42 1.99 22.80
N THR A 300 -10.50 1.34 22.38
CA THR A 300 -10.50 -0.09 22.07
C THR A 300 -9.88 -0.28 20.69
N VAL A 301 -8.80 -1.03 20.63
CA VAL A 301 -8.22 -1.57 19.40
C VAL A 301 -8.86 -2.92 19.13
N LEU A 302 -9.23 -3.15 17.87
CA LEU A 302 -9.80 -4.40 17.40
C LEU A 302 -8.66 -5.40 17.20
N GLY A 303 -8.91 -6.54 16.61
CA GLY A 303 -7.90 -7.57 16.48
C GLY A 303 -8.38 -8.59 15.49
N ASP A 304 -7.54 -8.87 14.50
CA ASP A 304 -7.84 -9.80 13.42
C ASP A 304 -6.63 -10.69 13.13
N LEU A 305 -6.47 -11.17 11.90
CA LEU A 305 -5.38 -12.06 11.50
C LEU A 305 -4.63 -11.50 10.28
N GLU A 306 -4.92 -10.25 9.91
CA GLU A 306 -4.38 -9.64 8.72
C GLU A 306 -3.02 -9.03 9.05
N PHE A 307 -2.01 -9.43 8.28
CA PHE A 307 -0.65 -9.02 8.55
C PHE A 307 -0.38 -7.61 7.99
N GLU A 308 -0.17 -6.65 8.90
CA GLU A 308 -0.20 -5.21 8.61
C GLU A 308 1.07 -4.47 9.03
N PRO A 309 1.36 -3.31 8.40
CA PRO A 309 2.38 -2.41 8.89
C PRO A 309 1.93 -1.74 10.20
N ARG A 310 2.88 -1.10 10.89
CA ARG A 310 2.54 -0.18 11.98
C ARG A 310 1.60 0.91 11.46
N GLU A 311 0.51 1.11 12.19
CA GLU A 311 -0.47 2.13 11.88
C GLU A 311 -0.83 3.02 13.09
N THR A 312 -1.53 4.11 12.81
CA THR A 312 -1.83 5.16 13.79
C THR A 312 -3.27 5.64 13.67
N PHE A 313 -3.91 5.98 14.79
CA PHE A 313 -5.09 6.84 14.83
C PHE A 313 -4.85 8.04 15.74
N ALA A 314 -5.51 9.16 15.48
CA ALA A 314 -5.35 10.36 16.30
C ALA A 314 -6.46 10.51 17.34
N VAL A 315 -6.10 11.00 18.52
CA VAL A 315 -6.98 11.49 19.58
C VAL A 315 -6.84 13.00 19.65
N ARG A 316 -7.96 13.72 19.59
CA ARG A 316 -7.98 15.20 19.63
C ARG A 316 -8.73 15.71 20.85
N LEU A 317 -8.05 16.54 21.65
CA LEU A 317 -8.64 17.25 22.78
C LEU A 317 -9.43 18.48 22.31
N SER A 318 -10.56 18.75 22.96
CA SER A 318 -11.40 19.92 22.73
C SER A 318 -12.14 20.34 24.00
N ASN A 319 -12.77 21.52 23.99
CA ASN A 319 -13.64 22.01 25.06
C ASN A 319 -13.04 21.92 26.48
N ALA A 320 -11.75 22.22 26.63
CA ALA A 320 -11.09 22.20 27.93
C ALA A 320 -11.64 23.31 28.84
N LEU A 321 -12.18 22.92 30.00
CA LEU A 321 -12.65 23.82 31.05
C LEU A 321 -11.71 23.74 32.25
N GLY A 322 -11.20 24.88 32.70
CA GLY A 322 -10.24 24.96 33.81
C GLY A 322 -8.77 24.82 33.41
N ALA A 323 -8.47 24.54 32.14
CA ALA A 323 -7.14 24.52 31.55
C ALA A 323 -7.15 25.00 30.10
N LYS A 324 -6.00 25.45 29.59
CA LYS A 324 -5.79 25.75 28.16
C LYS A 324 -5.23 24.52 27.45
N ILE A 325 -5.69 24.18 26.25
CA ILE A 325 -5.07 23.07 25.50
C ILE A 325 -3.65 23.50 25.08
N GLY A 326 -2.65 22.74 25.54
CA GLY A 326 -1.24 22.88 25.16
C GLY A 326 -0.92 21.99 23.98
N ASP A 327 -0.85 20.68 24.24
CA ASP A 327 -0.77 19.64 23.21
C ASP A 327 -2.10 18.91 23.09
N GLY A 328 -2.81 19.20 22.00
CA GLY A 328 -4.18 18.71 21.81
C GLY A 328 -4.27 17.40 21.06
N VAL A 329 -3.16 16.81 20.63
CA VAL A 329 -3.16 15.62 19.75
C VAL A 329 -2.28 14.54 20.36
N GLY A 330 -2.82 13.33 20.53
CA GLY A 330 -2.05 12.14 20.84
C GLY A 330 -2.35 11.06 19.81
N PHE A 331 -1.37 10.23 19.50
CA PHE A 331 -1.50 9.13 18.54
C PHE A 331 -1.62 7.79 19.27
N GLY A 332 -2.61 6.99 18.88
CA GLY A 332 -2.64 5.57 19.19
C GLY A 332 -1.85 4.85 18.10
N ILE A 333 -0.77 4.18 18.48
CA ILE A 333 0.13 3.44 17.59
C ILE A 333 -0.17 1.97 17.81
N ILE A 334 -0.65 1.31 16.74
CA ILE A 334 -0.96 -0.12 16.74
C ILE A 334 0.23 -0.83 16.11
N GLU A 335 0.80 -1.78 16.87
CA GLU A 335 1.80 -2.71 16.36
C GLU A 335 1.10 -4.04 16.13
N ASP A 336 1.09 -4.47 14.87
CA ASP A 336 0.53 -5.75 14.48
C ASP A 336 1.39 -6.92 15.01
N ASN A 337 0.72 -7.99 15.42
CA ASN A 337 1.32 -9.22 15.93
C ASN A 337 1.04 -10.46 15.06
N ASP A 338 0.32 -10.32 13.95
CA ASP A 338 -0.07 -11.42 13.06
C ASP A 338 1.03 -11.85 12.06
N ARG A 339 2.26 -11.41 12.29
CA ARG A 339 3.43 -11.78 11.51
C ARG A 339 3.60 -13.31 11.40
N PRO A 340 3.62 -13.88 10.17
CA PRO A 340 3.92 -15.29 9.96
C PRO A 340 5.32 -15.66 10.47
N SER A 341 5.45 -16.83 11.10
CA SER A 341 6.73 -17.28 11.67
C SER A 341 7.86 -17.50 10.64
N SER A 342 7.49 -17.69 9.37
CA SER A 342 8.40 -17.83 8.22
C SER A 342 8.95 -16.49 7.71
N VAL A 343 8.32 -15.36 8.04
CA VAL A 343 8.72 -14.04 7.56
C VAL A 343 9.76 -13.45 8.51
N GLU A 344 10.97 -13.15 8.02
CA GLU A 344 11.99 -12.40 8.75
C GLU A 344 12.01 -10.92 8.37
N PHE A 345 11.73 -10.01 9.30
CA PHE A 345 11.83 -8.57 9.03
C PHE A 345 13.26 -8.11 8.79
N PRO A 346 13.48 -7.23 7.80
CA PRO A 346 14.71 -6.48 7.68
C PRO A 346 15.04 -5.66 8.92
N SER A 347 16.34 -5.47 9.18
CA SER A 347 16.82 -4.61 10.28
C SER A 347 16.95 -3.13 9.89
N ASP A 348 16.61 -2.83 8.64
CA ASP A 348 16.69 -1.55 7.96
C ASP A 348 15.77 -0.53 8.63
N ARG A 349 16.32 0.66 8.93
CA ARG A 349 15.74 1.58 9.92
C ARG A 349 14.37 2.16 9.53
N HIS A 350 14.07 2.20 8.24
CA HIS A 350 12.84 2.75 7.69
C HIS A 350 11.89 1.66 7.18
N PHE A 351 12.23 0.37 7.34
CA PHE A 351 11.36 -0.75 6.95
C PHE A 351 9.95 -0.65 7.55
N ALA A 352 9.85 -0.20 8.80
CA ALA A 352 8.57 0.00 9.49
C ALA A 352 7.62 1.01 8.81
N TRP A 353 8.10 1.78 7.81
CA TRP A 353 7.30 2.71 7.02
C TRP A 353 7.02 2.23 5.59
N GLN A 354 7.48 1.03 5.23
CA GLN A 354 7.32 0.44 3.90
C GLN A 354 6.05 -0.42 3.80
N TRP A 355 4.90 0.20 4.09
CA TRP A 355 3.60 -0.46 4.02
C TRP A 355 3.34 -1.16 2.68
N SER A 356 3.90 -0.64 1.59
CA SER A 356 3.77 -1.19 0.24
C SER A 356 4.31 -2.61 0.06
N LEU A 357 5.07 -3.14 1.03
CA LEU A 357 5.62 -4.50 0.98
C LEU A 357 4.70 -5.55 1.63
N PHE A 358 3.74 -5.11 2.44
CA PHE A 358 2.87 -5.97 3.25
C PHE A 358 1.71 -6.56 2.42
N THR A 359 0.94 -7.47 3.03
CA THR A 359 -0.16 -8.17 2.37
C THR A 359 -1.38 -7.25 2.20
N ARG A 360 -1.84 -6.59 3.28
CA ARG A 360 -2.98 -5.68 3.21
C ARG A 360 -2.66 -4.44 2.38
N TYR A 361 -3.32 -4.31 1.23
CA TYR A 361 -3.17 -3.22 0.25
C TYR A 361 -1.75 -2.96 -0.29
N GLY A 362 -0.75 -3.72 0.15
CA GLY A 362 0.61 -3.73 -0.37
C GLY A 362 0.81 -4.81 -1.44
N ALA A 363 2.06 -5.05 -1.81
CA ALA A 363 2.42 -5.98 -2.89
C ALA A 363 2.67 -7.43 -2.41
N ASN A 364 2.40 -7.75 -1.14
CA ASN A 364 2.58 -9.09 -0.56
C ASN A 364 3.97 -9.71 -0.79
N VAL A 365 5.02 -8.92 -0.55
CA VAL A 365 6.42 -9.27 -0.92
C VAL A 365 7.10 -10.10 0.17
N LEU A 366 6.80 -9.80 1.44
CA LEU A 366 7.54 -10.32 2.59
C LEU A 366 7.61 -11.87 2.67
N PRO A 367 6.55 -12.62 2.31
CA PRO A 367 6.61 -14.09 2.30
C PRO A 367 7.56 -14.66 1.25
N VAL A 368 7.81 -13.94 0.16
CA VAL A 368 8.65 -14.40 -0.97
C VAL A 368 10.14 -14.39 -0.62
N TRP A 369 10.56 -13.46 0.24
CA TRP A 369 11.97 -13.20 0.55
C TRP A 369 12.71 -14.32 1.27
N ALA A 370 12.00 -15.36 1.73
CA ALA A 370 12.62 -16.60 2.19
C ALA A 370 13.23 -17.41 1.03
N ASP A 371 12.65 -17.29 -0.17
CA ASP A 371 12.99 -18.09 -1.35
C ASP A 371 13.75 -17.28 -2.41
N TYR A 372 13.29 -16.05 -2.68
CA TYR A 372 13.79 -15.22 -3.78
C TYR A 372 13.96 -13.77 -3.39
N THR A 373 14.98 -13.12 -3.94
CA THR A 373 15.37 -11.74 -3.61
C THR A 373 15.52 -10.83 -4.83
N GLY A 374 15.37 -11.37 -6.04
CA GLY A 374 15.71 -10.77 -7.32
C GLY A 374 17.13 -11.07 -7.79
N GLU A 375 17.82 -12.03 -7.15
CA GLU A 375 19.23 -12.31 -7.44
C GLU A 375 19.42 -12.80 -8.89
N GLY A 376 20.47 -12.31 -9.55
CA GLY A 376 20.78 -12.68 -10.93
C GLY A 376 19.94 -11.98 -11.99
N VAL A 377 18.95 -11.16 -11.60
CA VAL A 377 18.11 -10.38 -12.51
C VAL A 377 18.64 -8.96 -12.64
N ARG A 378 18.72 -8.45 -13.88
CA ARG A 378 19.19 -7.10 -14.17
C ARG A 378 18.05 -6.16 -14.56
N VAL A 379 17.87 -5.09 -13.77
CA VAL A 379 16.87 -4.05 -14.01
C VAL A 379 17.53 -2.76 -14.50
N ALA A 380 17.21 -2.35 -15.74
CA ALA A 380 17.60 -1.07 -16.28
C ALA A 380 16.58 0.01 -15.90
N VAL A 381 17.01 1.03 -15.15
CA VAL A 381 16.20 2.18 -14.78
C VAL A 381 16.47 3.31 -15.76
N PHE A 382 15.52 3.60 -16.64
CA PHE A 382 15.61 4.72 -17.58
C PHE A 382 14.95 5.96 -16.98
N ASP A 383 15.77 6.82 -16.37
CA ASP A 383 15.31 7.97 -15.60
C ASP A 383 16.41 9.04 -15.49
N GLN A 384 16.31 9.98 -14.55
CA GLN A 384 17.22 11.07 -14.26
C GLN A 384 18.56 10.64 -13.63
N GLY A 385 18.88 9.35 -13.66
CA GLY A 385 20.10 8.78 -13.10
C GLY A 385 19.96 8.31 -11.64
N ILE A 386 20.86 7.42 -11.23
CA ILE A 386 20.92 6.86 -9.87
C ILE A 386 22.18 7.38 -9.16
N ASP A 387 22.04 7.87 -7.93
CA ASP A 387 23.19 8.32 -7.12
C ASP A 387 24.10 7.15 -6.74
N GLY A 388 25.28 7.11 -7.37
CA GLY A 388 26.25 6.04 -7.17
C GLY A 388 26.96 6.04 -5.81
N ASN A 389 26.66 6.97 -4.91
CA ASN A 389 27.20 6.98 -3.54
C ASN A 389 26.13 6.69 -2.49
N HIS A 390 24.91 6.33 -2.90
CA HIS A 390 23.85 6.03 -1.95
C HIS A 390 24.15 4.69 -1.25
N PRO A 391 24.27 4.66 0.09
CA PRO A 391 24.72 3.47 0.84
C PRO A 391 23.71 2.31 0.86
N ASP A 392 22.54 2.53 0.28
CA ASP A 392 21.45 1.56 0.15
C ASP A 392 21.36 1.00 -1.28
N LEU A 393 22.21 1.47 -2.19
CA LEU A 393 22.18 1.11 -3.61
C LEU A 393 23.56 0.76 -4.17
N ASP A 394 24.66 1.02 -3.45
CA ASP A 394 26.01 0.97 -3.99
C ASP A 394 26.54 -0.46 -4.19
N GLY A 395 25.96 -1.45 -3.49
CA GLY A 395 26.16 -2.87 -3.71
C GLY A 395 25.39 -3.42 -4.92
N ASN A 396 24.19 -2.91 -5.20
CA ASN A 396 23.34 -3.38 -6.30
C ASN A 396 23.52 -2.59 -7.61
N LEU A 397 24.02 -1.35 -7.56
CA LEU A 397 24.19 -0.50 -8.74
C LEU A 397 25.46 -0.83 -9.54
N LEU A 398 25.27 -1.32 -10.76
CA LEU A 398 26.34 -1.63 -11.70
C LEU A 398 26.87 -0.36 -12.40
N LEU A 399 27.65 0.45 -11.68
CA LEU A 399 28.17 1.74 -12.16
C LEU A 399 28.87 1.68 -13.53
N ALA A 400 29.61 0.61 -13.82
CA ALA A 400 30.32 0.42 -15.09
C ALA A 400 29.37 0.33 -16.30
N PHE A 401 28.12 -0.06 -16.07
CA PHE A 401 27.07 -0.16 -17.08
C PHE A 401 26.20 1.08 -17.19
N GLY A 402 26.37 2.08 -16.32
CA GLY A 402 25.63 3.33 -16.40
C GLY A 402 25.88 4.11 -17.71
N ARG A 403 24.84 4.65 -18.34
CA ARG A 403 24.95 5.41 -19.62
C ARG A 403 24.10 6.66 -19.64
N ASP A 404 24.52 7.64 -20.44
CA ASP A 404 23.67 8.78 -20.84
C ASP A 404 22.94 8.44 -22.15
N ALA A 405 21.61 8.44 -22.13
CA ALA A 405 20.78 8.07 -23.27
C ALA A 405 21.00 8.96 -24.52
N ALA A 406 21.52 10.19 -24.38
CA ALA A 406 21.83 11.00 -25.57
C ALA A 406 23.12 10.58 -26.27
N THR A 407 24.11 10.09 -25.52
CA THR A 407 25.47 9.86 -26.05
C THR A 407 25.85 8.39 -26.11
N LEU A 408 25.17 7.54 -25.34
CA LEU A 408 25.54 6.15 -25.05
C LEU A 408 26.96 5.99 -24.49
N TRP A 409 27.54 7.07 -23.96
CA TRP A 409 28.84 7.03 -23.26
C TRP A 409 28.65 6.64 -21.80
N GLY A 410 29.72 6.09 -21.21
CA GLY A 410 29.73 5.71 -19.80
C GLY A 410 29.54 6.92 -18.90
N ASP A 411 28.42 6.93 -18.15
CA ASP A 411 28.01 7.88 -17.10
C ASP A 411 26.47 7.89 -17.01
N GLY A 412 25.91 7.16 -16.03
CA GLY A 412 24.48 7.10 -15.74
C GLY A 412 24.06 7.89 -14.49
N LEU A 413 24.94 8.75 -13.96
CA LEU A 413 24.68 9.45 -12.70
C LEU A 413 23.80 10.69 -12.90
N PRO A 414 23.10 11.18 -11.85
CA PRO A 414 22.42 12.46 -11.85
C PRO A 414 23.34 13.63 -12.25
N LYS A 415 22.88 14.53 -13.14
CA LYS A 415 23.71 15.63 -13.67
C LYS A 415 23.21 17.02 -13.30
N ARG A 416 21.91 17.18 -13.10
CA ARG A 416 21.24 18.42 -12.74
C ARG A 416 20.83 18.41 -11.26
N SER A 417 20.55 19.59 -10.72
CA SER A 417 20.13 19.72 -9.31
C SER A 417 18.74 19.15 -9.02
N GLY A 418 17.92 18.92 -10.06
CA GLY A 418 16.59 18.32 -9.92
C GLY A 418 16.52 16.86 -10.38
N ASP A 419 17.66 16.25 -10.71
CA ASP A 419 17.74 14.87 -11.18
C ASP A 419 17.66 13.89 -10.00
N ASN A 420 16.55 13.90 -9.28
CA ASN A 420 16.40 13.16 -8.01
C ASN A 420 15.53 11.91 -8.18
N HIS A 421 14.68 11.90 -9.20
CA HIS A 421 13.63 10.90 -9.39
C HIS A 421 14.20 9.48 -9.57
N GLY A 422 15.19 9.30 -10.43
CA GLY A 422 15.77 7.98 -10.72
C GLY A 422 16.41 7.28 -9.52
N THR A 423 16.94 8.04 -8.55
CA THR A 423 17.45 7.46 -7.30
C THR A 423 16.30 6.92 -6.46
N ALA A 424 15.21 7.66 -6.32
CA ALA A 424 14.02 7.21 -5.59
C ALA A 424 13.32 6.02 -6.28
N VAL A 425 13.26 5.98 -7.60
CA VAL A 425 12.74 4.83 -8.35
C VAL A 425 13.59 3.58 -8.08
N ALA A 426 14.93 3.72 -8.12
CA ALA A 426 15.86 2.63 -7.86
C ALA A 426 15.73 2.04 -6.45
N GLY A 427 15.52 2.88 -5.44
CA GLY A 427 15.30 2.43 -4.06
C GLY A 427 14.12 1.48 -3.90
N VAL A 428 13.00 1.75 -4.57
CA VAL A 428 11.81 0.88 -4.53
C VAL A 428 12.08 -0.47 -5.17
N ILE A 429 12.88 -0.51 -6.24
CA ILE A 429 13.21 -1.75 -6.95
C ILE A 429 14.17 -2.60 -6.12
N GLY A 430 15.30 -2.02 -5.72
CA GLY A 430 16.45 -2.80 -5.26
C GLY A 430 17.35 -2.09 -4.24
N ALA A 431 16.77 -1.30 -3.32
CA ALA A 431 17.52 -0.93 -2.12
C ALA A 431 17.94 -2.18 -1.34
N GLU A 432 19.16 -2.19 -0.84
CA GLU A 432 19.78 -3.35 -0.20
C GLU A 432 19.17 -3.67 1.17
N ARG A 433 19.12 -4.96 1.52
CA ARG A 433 18.79 -5.40 2.89
C ARG A 433 20.04 -5.41 3.78
N ASN A 434 20.55 -4.24 4.14
CA ASN A 434 21.87 -4.09 4.77
C ASN A 434 21.86 -3.42 6.16
N GLY A 435 20.68 -3.17 6.73
CA GLY A 435 20.47 -2.50 8.01
C GLY A 435 20.53 -0.97 7.94
N VAL A 436 20.54 -0.40 6.74
CA VAL A 436 20.48 1.03 6.45
C VAL A 436 19.13 1.32 5.79
N GLY A 437 18.60 2.53 5.94
CA GLY A 437 17.52 2.93 5.04
C GLY A 437 16.29 2.04 4.97
N ILE A 438 15.97 1.66 3.73
CA ILE A 438 14.81 0.90 3.29
C ILE A 438 15.27 -0.37 2.56
N VAL A 439 14.34 -1.26 2.21
CA VAL A 439 14.62 -2.45 1.39
C VAL A 439 13.78 -2.43 0.11
N GLY A 440 14.39 -2.66 -1.03
CA GLY A 440 13.70 -2.74 -2.32
C GLY A 440 12.94 -4.07 -2.46
N VAL A 441 11.92 -4.10 -3.31
CA VAL A 441 11.11 -5.31 -3.56
C VAL A 441 12.00 -6.49 -4.01
N GLY A 442 12.88 -6.25 -4.97
CA GLY A 442 13.92 -7.17 -5.41
C GLY A 442 15.29 -6.70 -4.91
N TYR A 443 15.52 -6.74 -3.60
CA TYR A 443 16.75 -6.24 -2.97
C TYR A 443 18.04 -6.97 -3.36
N GLY A 444 17.97 -8.10 -4.06
CA GLY A 444 19.10 -8.82 -4.66
C GLY A 444 19.33 -8.50 -6.15
N ALA A 445 18.49 -7.67 -6.77
CA ALA A 445 18.56 -7.38 -8.20
C ALA A 445 19.69 -6.40 -8.56
N ASP A 446 20.33 -6.64 -9.71
CA ASP A 446 21.33 -5.77 -10.30
C ASP A 446 20.67 -4.53 -10.93
N LEU A 447 21.09 -3.32 -10.55
CA LEU A 447 20.57 -2.08 -11.11
C LEU A 447 21.49 -1.50 -12.18
N VAL A 448 20.94 -1.08 -13.32
CA VAL A 448 21.64 -0.34 -14.38
C VAL A 448 20.98 1.02 -14.60
N SER A 449 21.74 2.10 -14.43
CA SER A 449 21.21 3.45 -14.66
C SER A 449 21.37 3.92 -16.10
N ILE A 450 20.26 4.26 -16.75
CA ILE A 450 20.25 4.92 -18.06
C ILE A 450 19.73 6.35 -17.89
N TYR A 451 20.66 7.31 -17.85
CA TYR A 451 20.38 8.71 -17.58
C TYR A 451 19.69 9.42 -18.76
N SER A 452 18.58 10.08 -18.47
CA SER A 452 17.97 11.10 -19.30
C SER A 452 17.25 12.16 -18.45
N PRO A 453 17.40 13.45 -18.77
CA PRO A 453 16.51 14.47 -18.24
C PRO A 453 15.07 14.27 -18.76
N LEU A 454 14.09 14.35 -17.85
CA LEU A 454 12.66 14.14 -18.15
C LEU A 454 11.91 15.44 -18.50
N ASN A 455 12.60 16.49 -18.95
CA ASN A 455 11.97 17.78 -19.30
C ASN A 455 12.50 18.33 -20.63
N GLU A 456 12.79 17.43 -21.56
CA GLU A 456 13.33 17.74 -22.88
C GLU A 456 12.22 17.96 -23.92
N SER A 457 12.59 18.49 -25.09
CA SER A 457 11.64 18.57 -26.22
C SER A 457 11.23 17.17 -26.68
N VAL A 458 9.97 17.02 -27.09
CA VAL A 458 9.37 15.75 -27.58
C VAL A 458 10.30 14.97 -28.54
N SER A 459 10.83 15.63 -29.58
CA SER A 459 11.72 14.99 -30.56
C SER A 459 13.06 14.50 -29.97
N THR A 460 13.62 15.25 -29.01
CA THR A 460 14.88 14.89 -28.35
C THR A 460 14.64 13.71 -27.42
N PHE A 461 13.51 13.73 -26.70
CA PHE A 461 13.16 12.66 -25.78
C PHE A 461 12.87 11.33 -26.52
N GLY A 462 12.10 11.36 -27.61
CA GLY A 462 11.89 10.15 -28.44
C GLY A 462 13.18 9.49 -28.94
N THR A 463 14.20 10.29 -29.29
CA THR A 463 15.53 9.75 -29.64
C THR A 463 16.24 9.11 -28.44
N ARG A 464 16.12 9.70 -27.24
CA ARG A 464 16.71 9.15 -26.02
C ARG A 464 16.04 7.85 -25.60
N VAL A 465 14.72 7.74 -25.73
CA VAL A 465 13.98 6.49 -25.48
C VAL A 465 14.51 5.37 -26.39
N ALA A 466 14.60 5.63 -27.70
CA ALA A 466 15.14 4.65 -28.65
C ALA A 466 16.56 4.19 -28.28
N ASN A 467 17.43 5.14 -27.89
CA ASN A 467 18.78 4.82 -27.43
C ASN A 467 18.80 4.02 -26.11
N ALA A 468 17.91 4.36 -25.17
CA ALA A 468 17.79 3.66 -23.90
C ALA A 468 17.37 2.20 -24.10
N TYR A 469 16.34 1.95 -24.91
CA TYR A 469 15.87 0.60 -25.24
C TYR A 469 16.91 -0.20 -26.02
N PHE A 470 17.57 0.43 -27.00
CA PHE A 470 18.71 -0.20 -27.69
C PHE A 470 19.79 -0.65 -26.70
N TYR A 471 20.15 0.22 -25.75
CA TYR A 471 21.21 -0.07 -24.78
C TYR A 471 20.79 -1.08 -23.71
N ALA A 472 19.55 -1.02 -23.23
CA ALA A 472 18.98 -1.99 -22.29
C ALA A 472 19.10 -3.41 -22.83
N ARG A 473 18.75 -3.62 -24.12
CA ARG A 473 18.99 -4.90 -24.79
C ARG A 473 20.49 -5.23 -24.87
N ALA A 474 21.34 -4.26 -25.23
CA ALA A 474 22.77 -4.48 -25.41
C ALA A 474 23.51 -4.84 -24.11
N VAL A 475 23.05 -4.33 -22.97
CA VAL A 475 23.58 -4.67 -21.64
C VAL A 475 22.95 -5.95 -21.07
N GLY A 476 22.02 -6.57 -21.79
CA GLY A 476 21.30 -7.76 -21.34
C GLY A 476 20.45 -7.47 -20.11
N ALA A 477 19.72 -6.35 -20.10
CA ALA A 477 18.73 -6.09 -19.07
C ALA A 477 17.56 -7.05 -19.23
N ASP A 478 17.14 -7.66 -18.13
CA ASP A 478 15.96 -8.50 -18.08
C ASP A 478 14.69 -7.66 -18.02
N ILE A 479 14.78 -6.54 -17.30
CA ILE A 479 13.67 -5.63 -17.04
C ILE A 479 14.10 -4.20 -17.40
N VAL A 480 13.20 -3.40 -17.99
CA VAL A 480 13.32 -1.95 -18.12
C VAL A 480 12.20 -1.32 -17.31
N ASN A 481 12.57 -0.46 -16.35
CA ASN A 481 11.62 0.35 -15.60
C ASN A 481 11.55 1.75 -16.21
N ASP A 482 10.34 2.14 -16.61
CA ASP A 482 10.01 3.42 -17.20
C ASP A 482 8.98 4.17 -16.33
N SER A 483 9.48 4.93 -15.35
CA SER A 483 8.67 5.70 -14.40
C SER A 483 8.40 7.14 -14.88
N TRP A 484 8.18 7.31 -16.18
CA TRP A 484 7.94 8.59 -16.88
C TRP A 484 6.69 8.52 -17.78
N GLY A 485 6.30 9.64 -18.40
CA GLY A 485 5.15 9.68 -19.32
C GLY A 485 4.92 11.06 -19.94
N PHE A 486 3.97 11.18 -20.87
CA PHE A 486 3.69 12.41 -21.62
C PHE A 486 2.42 13.12 -21.11
N GLY A 487 2.43 13.60 -19.86
CA GLY A 487 1.31 14.34 -19.27
C GLY A 487 1.42 15.87 -19.36
N ASN A 488 0.38 16.59 -18.88
CA ASN A 488 0.32 18.07 -18.85
C ASN A 488 1.56 18.72 -18.19
N LEU A 489 2.08 18.09 -17.13
CA LEU A 489 3.27 18.52 -16.41
C LEU A 489 4.55 18.48 -17.25
N PHE A 490 4.61 17.61 -18.26
CA PHE A 490 5.74 17.45 -19.17
C PHE A 490 5.73 18.49 -20.32
N LEU A 491 4.53 18.90 -20.79
CA LEU A 491 4.38 19.79 -21.95
C LEU A 491 3.93 21.22 -21.62
N GLY A 492 3.72 21.58 -20.36
CA GLY A 492 3.45 22.95 -19.94
C GLY A 492 2.15 23.54 -20.49
N GLY A 493 1.06 22.76 -20.48
CA GLY A 493 -0.28 23.22 -20.90
C GLY A 493 -0.62 23.03 -22.39
N ALA A 494 0.20 22.33 -23.18
CA ALA A 494 -0.15 21.93 -24.55
C ALA A 494 -0.98 20.62 -24.57
N ASN A 495 -1.77 20.39 -25.63
CA ASN A 495 -2.44 19.10 -25.84
C ASN A 495 -1.38 18.00 -25.97
N TYR A 496 -1.44 17.04 -25.05
CA TYR A 496 -0.48 15.95 -24.91
C TYR A 496 -1.01 14.60 -25.44
N ALA A 497 -2.29 14.53 -25.83
CA ALA A 497 -2.87 13.31 -26.39
C ALA A 497 -2.22 12.95 -27.73
N PHE A 498 -1.91 11.65 -27.91
CA PHE A 498 -1.35 11.06 -29.12
C PHE A 498 0.01 11.63 -29.56
N VAL A 499 0.67 12.43 -28.70
CA VAL A 499 1.95 13.08 -29.03
C VAL A 499 3.06 12.04 -29.26
N ASP A 500 2.98 10.92 -28.54
CA ASP A 500 3.95 9.84 -28.55
C ASP A 500 3.64 8.72 -29.57
N ASP A 501 2.75 8.99 -30.53
CA ASP A 501 2.37 8.05 -31.59
C ASP A 501 3.59 7.47 -32.32
N PHE A 502 3.69 6.14 -32.36
CA PHE A 502 4.74 5.38 -33.04
C PHE A 502 4.65 5.46 -34.56
N ALA A 503 3.52 5.86 -35.13
CA ALA A 503 3.42 6.19 -36.55
C ALA A 503 4.04 7.57 -36.86
N SER A 504 4.27 8.41 -35.84
CA SER A 504 4.91 9.71 -36.02
C SER A 504 6.44 9.58 -36.22
N PRO A 505 7.07 10.47 -37.01
CA PRO A 505 8.53 10.46 -37.19
C PRO A 505 9.34 10.66 -35.91
N ASN A 506 8.76 11.25 -34.85
CA ASN A 506 9.47 11.50 -33.59
C ASN A 506 9.63 10.23 -32.75
N PHE A 507 8.69 9.28 -32.84
CA PHE A 507 8.66 8.10 -31.98
C PHE A 507 8.73 6.76 -32.74
N ALA A 508 8.69 6.78 -34.08
CA ALA A 508 8.87 5.57 -34.88
C ALA A 508 10.12 4.76 -34.49
N ALA A 509 11.26 5.41 -34.22
CA ALA A 509 12.46 4.72 -33.79
C ALA A 509 12.32 4.09 -32.39
N ALA A 510 11.64 4.76 -31.46
CA ALA A 510 11.42 4.25 -30.11
C ALA A 510 10.47 3.04 -30.13
N GLY A 511 9.36 3.12 -30.88
CA GLY A 511 8.45 1.99 -31.07
C GLY A 511 9.12 0.77 -31.73
N GLN A 512 10.04 1.01 -32.66
CA GLN A 512 10.85 -0.07 -33.24
C GLN A 512 11.79 -0.71 -32.21
N GLU A 513 12.49 0.08 -31.40
CA GLU A 513 13.37 -0.49 -30.35
C GLU A 513 12.58 -1.17 -29.22
N LEU A 514 11.36 -0.73 -28.93
CA LEU A 514 10.45 -1.43 -28.01
C LEU A 514 10.09 -2.83 -28.53
N TYR A 515 9.72 -2.96 -29.81
CA TYR A 515 9.53 -4.27 -30.44
C TYR A 515 10.81 -5.12 -30.40
N GLN A 516 11.98 -4.50 -30.55
CA GLN A 516 13.26 -5.19 -30.48
C GLN A 516 13.60 -5.69 -29.07
N LEU A 517 13.18 -4.99 -28.01
CA LEU A 517 13.28 -5.48 -26.64
C LEU A 517 12.44 -6.76 -26.48
N ALA A 518 11.18 -6.74 -26.91
CA ALA A 518 10.29 -7.89 -26.80
C ALA A 518 10.74 -9.10 -27.65
N SER A 519 11.34 -8.86 -28.82
CA SER A 519 11.73 -9.94 -29.75
C SER A 519 13.14 -10.49 -29.56
N LEU A 520 14.10 -9.66 -29.14
CA LEU A 520 15.52 -10.04 -29.07
C LEU A 520 16.12 -9.93 -27.67
N GLY A 521 15.45 -9.24 -26.74
CA GLY A 521 15.88 -9.18 -25.34
C GLY A 521 15.92 -10.57 -24.71
N ARG A 522 16.78 -10.76 -23.69
CA ARG A 522 16.89 -12.02 -22.93
C ARG A 522 16.99 -13.28 -23.82
N ASN A 523 17.85 -13.23 -24.84
CA ASN A 523 18.04 -14.31 -25.82
C ASN A 523 16.76 -14.75 -26.58
N GLY A 524 15.81 -13.83 -26.78
CA GLY A 524 14.55 -14.10 -27.47
C GLY A 524 13.35 -14.34 -26.54
N LEU A 525 13.57 -14.42 -25.22
CA LEU A 525 12.48 -14.41 -24.23
C LEU A 525 11.76 -13.05 -24.18
N GLY A 526 12.46 -11.98 -24.54
CA GLY A 526 11.99 -10.60 -24.52
C GLY A 526 12.35 -9.90 -23.22
N THR A 527 12.95 -8.72 -23.30
CA THR A 527 13.14 -7.84 -22.15
C THR A 527 11.78 -7.31 -21.72
N ILE A 528 11.46 -7.44 -20.43
CA ILE A 528 10.17 -7.02 -19.87
C ILE A 528 10.21 -5.52 -19.61
N VAL A 529 9.23 -4.77 -20.12
CA VAL A 529 9.15 -3.32 -19.92
C VAL A 529 7.97 -3.00 -19.02
N VAL A 530 8.23 -2.26 -17.94
CA VAL A 530 7.22 -1.86 -16.95
C VAL A 530 7.13 -0.34 -16.93
N GLN A 531 5.94 0.20 -17.14
CA GLN A 531 5.69 1.63 -17.29
C GLN A 531 4.63 2.11 -16.30
N SER A 532 4.82 3.31 -15.73
CA SER A 532 3.80 4.00 -14.94
C SER A 532 2.59 4.44 -15.80
N ALA A 533 1.37 4.23 -15.30
CA ALA A 533 0.12 4.63 -15.98
C ALA A 533 -0.05 6.15 -16.10
N GLY A 534 0.64 6.95 -15.28
CA GLY A 534 0.60 8.41 -15.35
C GLY A 534 -0.12 9.06 -14.17
N ASN A 535 0.12 10.36 -13.99
CA ASN A 535 -0.30 11.13 -12.80
C ASN A 535 -1.25 12.29 -13.15
N SER A 536 -2.01 12.19 -14.25
CA SER A 536 -2.77 13.31 -14.82
C SER A 536 -4.28 13.09 -14.82
N TYR A 537 -4.83 12.25 -13.93
CA TYR A 537 -6.28 12.01 -13.82
C TYR A 537 -7.11 13.30 -13.76
N GLY A 538 -6.73 14.26 -12.92
CA GLY A 538 -7.41 15.55 -12.78
C GLY A 538 -7.38 16.43 -14.05
N TYR A 539 -6.58 16.07 -15.05
CA TYR A 539 -6.51 16.69 -16.37
C TYR A 539 -7.21 15.84 -17.46
N GLY A 540 -8.00 14.84 -17.08
CA GLY A 540 -8.72 13.97 -18.02
C GLY A 540 -7.79 13.12 -18.89
N ASP A 541 -6.63 12.76 -18.37
CA ASP A 541 -5.70 11.86 -19.06
C ASP A 541 -6.21 10.41 -19.02
N ASP A 542 -5.75 9.61 -19.98
CA ASP A 542 -6.13 8.20 -20.15
C ASP A 542 -4.93 7.47 -20.79
N THR A 543 -4.61 6.26 -20.31
CA THR A 543 -3.44 5.50 -20.82
C THR A 543 -3.54 5.20 -22.31
N ASN A 544 -4.75 5.17 -22.88
CA ASN A 544 -4.99 5.00 -24.30
C ASN A 544 -4.78 6.25 -25.15
N LEU A 545 -4.31 7.35 -24.54
CA LEU A 545 -3.83 8.52 -25.26
C LEU A 545 -2.33 8.44 -25.58
N HIS A 546 -1.65 7.39 -25.13
CA HIS A 546 -0.19 7.28 -25.14
C HIS A 546 0.27 5.92 -25.64
N ASN A 547 1.06 5.91 -26.71
CA ASN A 547 1.51 4.67 -27.35
C ASN A 547 2.51 3.87 -26.52
N PHE A 548 3.19 4.50 -25.56
CA PHE A 548 3.99 3.73 -24.59
C PHE A 548 3.09 3.06 -23.54
N GLN A 549 2.11 3.76 -22.98
CA GLN A 549 1.25 3.22 -21.92
C GLN A 549 0.17 2.26 -22.42
N ASN A 550 -0.13 2.28 -23.72
CA ASN A 550 -1.04 1.31 -24.33
C ASN A 550 -0.35 0.26 -25.19
N SER A 551 0.99 0.23 -25.23
CA SER A 551 1.70 -0.77 -26.01
C SER A 551 1.46 -2.17 -25.46
N ARG A 552 1.13 -3.12 -26.34
CA ARG A 552 1.06 -4.56 -26.01
C ARG A 552 2.38 -5.15 -25.47
N TYR A 553 3.51 -4.46 -25.66
CA TYR A 553 4.83 -4.89 -25.17
C TYR A 553 5.15 -4.38 -23.76
N ILE A 554 4.27 -3.56 -23.18
CA ILE A 554 4.51 -2.88 -21.90
C ILE A 554 3.49 -3.36 -20.85
N ILE A 555 3.99 -3.59 -19.64
CA ILE A 555 3.17 -3.73 -18.43
C ILE A 555 2.89 -2.31 -17.91
N THR A 556 1.65 -1.87 -18.07
CA THR A 556 1.22 -0.54 -17.59
C THR A 556 0.64 -0.64 -16.20
N VAL A 557 1.20 0.14 -15.27
CA VAL A 557 0.96 0.01 -13.83
C VAL A 557 0.26 1.24 -13.26
N ALA A 558 -0.97 1.06 -12.77
CA ALA A 558 -1.72 2.07 -12.03
C ALA A 558 -1.32 2.16 -10.56
N ALA A 559 -1.81 3.18 -9.85
CA ALA A 559 -1.50 3.43 -8.45
C ALA A 559 -2.72 3.30 -7.53
N SER A 560 -2.56 2.54 -6.44
CA SER A 560 -3.45 2.57 -5.28
C SER A 560 -2.89 3.46 -4.16
N ASP A 561 -3.78 3.98 -3.32
CA ASP A 561 -3.44 4.61 -2.05
C ASP A 561 -3.25 3.58 -0.92
N TYR A 562 -2.92 4.06 0.28
CA TYR A 562 -2.72 3.25 1.49
C TYR A 562 -3.95 2.39 1.86
N PHE A 563 -5.15 2.81 1.47
CA PHE A 563 -6.40 2.12 1.81
C PHE A 563 -6.92 1.24 0.67
N GLY A 564 -6.10 0.98 -0.35
CA GLY A 564 -6.46 0.19 -1.51
C GLY A 564 -7.44 0.88 -2.48
N ALA A 565 -7.70 2.19 -2.33
CA ALA A 565 -8.49 2.94 -3.31
C ALA A 565 -7.59 3.43 -4.47
N ALA A 566 -8.20 3.79 -5.60
CA ALA A 566 -7.46 4.35 -6.73
C ALA A 566 -6.88 5.70 -6.32
N ALA A 567 -5.56 5.87 -6.44
CA ALA A 567 -4.91 7.12 -6.08
C ALA A 567 -5.44 8.27 -6.95
N GLY A 568 -5.72 9.42 -6.34
CA GLY A 568 -6.44 10.52 -7.01
C GLY A 568 -5.72 11.15 -8.22
N TYR A 569 -4.45 10.82 -8.42
CA TYR A 569 -3.64 11.23 -9.57
C TYR A 569 -3.56 10.17 -10.69
N SER A 570 -3.82 8.90 -10.40
CA SER A 570 -3.56 7.77 -11.31
C SER A 570 -4.40 7.88 -12.58
N SER A 571 -3.76 8.04 -13.74
CA SER A 571 -4.46 8.05 -15.02
C SER A 571 -5.09 6.67 -15.27
N PRO A 572 -6.40 6.60 -15.59
CA PRO A 572 -7.11 5.35 -15.86
C PRO A 572 -6.96 4.95 -17.34
N GLY A 573 -7.46 3.77 -17.72
CA GLY A 573 -7.56 3.36 -19.13
C GLY A 573 -7.44 1.86 -19.34
N ALA A 574 -8.08 1.38 -20.41
CA ALA A 574 -8.25 -0.06 -20.68
C ALA A 574 -6.93 -0.83 -20.91
N SER A 575 -5.80 -0.14 -21.07
CA SER A 575 -4.48 -0.75 -21.27
C SER A 575 -3.71 -1.01 -19.97
N ILE A 576 -4.23 -0.57 -18.81
CA ILE A 576 -3.66 -0.89 -17.50
C ILE A 576 -3.78 -2.39 -17.29
N LEU A 577 -2.64 -3.05 -17.12
CA LEU A 577 -2.60 -4.48 -16.81
C LEU A 577 -2.87 -4.68 -15.32
N ILE A 578 -2.17 -3.92 -14.48
CA ILE A 578 -2.12 -4.16 -13.04
C ILE A 578 -1.97 -2.85 -12.26
N THR A 579 -2.25 -2.90 -10.97
CA THR A 579 -2.05 -1.82 -10.01
C THR A 579 -0.99 -2.20 -8.99
N ALA A 580 -0.23 -1.22 -8.53
CA ALA A 580 0.65 -1.39 -7.38
C ALA A 580 0.56 -0.17 -6.44
N PRO A 581 0.97 -0.30 -5.18
CA PRO A 581 0.99 0.80 -4.24
C PRO A 581 1.71 2.04 -4.81
N GLY A 582 1.01 3.18 -4.86
CA GLY A 582 1.59 4.46 -5.28
C GLY A 582 1.61 5.49 -4.16
N GLY A 583 0.82 5.27 -3.10
CA GLY A 583 0.74 6.12 -1.91
C GLY A 583 0.16 7.51 -2.17
N GLU A 584 0.14 8.32 -1.11
CA GLU A 584 -0.38 9.68 -1.12
C GLU A 584 0.68 10.72 -0.71
N ALA A 585 0.51 11.96 -1.19
CA ALA A 585 1.60 12.94 -1.32
C ALA A 585 2.28 13.45 -0.03
N ALA A 586 1.96 12.92 1.17
CA ALA A 586 2.63 13.31 2.41
C ALA A 586 2.57 12.23 3.52
N GLY A 587 3.72 11.98 4.17
CA GLY A 587 3.80 11.21 5.40
C GLY A 587 3.80 9.70 5.20
N ALA A 588 3.44 8.95 6.23
CA ALA A 588 3.55 7.49 6.28
C ALA A 588 2.63 6.74 5.29
N SER A 589 1.64 7.42 4.71
CA SER A 589 0.81 6.88 3.62
C SER A 589 1.43 7.02 2.23
N GLY A 590 2.58 7.70 2.11
CA GLY A 590 3.39 7.73 0.88
C GLY A 590 4.30 6.51 0.76
N ILE A 591 4.96 6.38 -0.39
CA ILE A 591 6.02 5.39 -0.60
C ILE A 591 7.33 5.97 -0.08
N VAL A 592 7.91 5.37 0.96
CA VAL A 592 9.25 5.72 1.41
C VAL A 592 10.29 5.10 0.47
N SER A 593 11.24 5.92 0.03
CA SER A 593 12.34 5.47 -0.82
C SER A 593 13.63 6.23 -0.54
N THR A 594 14.72 5.78 -1.15
CA THR A 594 16.01 6.46 -1.17
C THR A 594 15.89 7.84 -1.83
N ASP A 595 16.65 8.80 -1.34
CA ASP A 595 16.85 10.12 -1.93
C ASP A 595 18.34 10.30 -2.24
N ARG A 596 18.72 11.31 -3.01
CA ARG A 596 20.15 11.57 -3.23
C ARG A 596 20.83 11.98 -1.94
N VAL A 597 22.07 11.55 -1.77
CA VAL A 597 22.79 11.75 -0.51
C VAL A 597 22.96 13.24 -0.18
N GLY A 598 22.61 13.61 1.05
CA GLY A 598 22.71 14.96 1.60
C GLY A 598 21.61 15.91 1.11
N ALA A 599 21.97 17.17 0.86
CA ALA A 599 21.01 18.22 0.49
C ALA A 599 20.74 18.30 -1.03
N ALA A 600 21.19 17.30 -1.81
CA ALA A 600 21.03 17.27 -3.26
C ALA A 600 19.66 16.68 -3.69
N GLY A 601 19.01 15.95 -2.79
CA GLY A 601 17.75 15.27 -3.01
C GLY A 601 16.50 16.15 -2.95
N PHE A 602 15.34 15.51 -2.90
CA PHE A 602 14.05 16.14 -2.60
C PHE A 602 14.03 16.74 -1.18
N SER A 603 14.78 16.14 -0.26
CA SER A 603 14.92 16.59 1.11
C SER A 603 16.41 16.73 1.49
N THR A 604 16.66 17.07 2.76
CA THR A 604 18.01 17.03 3.34
C THR A 604 18.37 15.67 3.93
N SER A 605 17.42 14.74 3.94
CA SER A 605 17.59 13.34 4.32
C SER A 605 17.93 12.52 3.07
N ASP A 606 18.65 11.41 3.26
CA ASP A 606 18.94 10.43 2.20
C ASP A 606 17.72 9.54 1.89
N TYR A 607 16.55 9.86 2.47
CA TYR A 607 15.29 9.13 2.33
C TYR A 607 14.12 10.10 2.27
N VAL A 608 13.09 9.75 1.51
CA VAL A 608 11.94 10.63 1.23
C VAL A 608 10.65 9.81 1.07
N PHE A 609 9.53 10.38 1.51
CA PHE A 609 8.19 9.89 1.20
C PHE A 609 7.67 10.57 -0.05
N LEU A 610 7.22 9.78 -1.03
CA LEU A 610 6.76 10.24 -2.33
C LEU A 610 5.43 9.59 -2.68
N ALA A 611 4.77 10.12 -3.71
CA ALA A 611 3.57 9.52 -4.29
C ALA A 611 3.58 9.69 -5.80
N GLY A 612 2.95 8.75 -6.49
CA GLY A 612 2.87 8.73 -7.96
C GLY A 612 2.92 7.31 -8.50
N THR A 613 2.35 7.12 -9.70
CA THR A 613 2.50 5.87 -10.48
C THR A 613 3.96 5.53 -10.79
N SER A 614 4.85 6.53 -10.70
CA SER A 614 6.31 6.39 -10.76
C SER A 614 6.91 5.55 -9.61
N PHE A 615 6.13 5.28 -8.55
CA PHE A 615 6.52 4.38 -7.45
C PHE A 615 5.75 3.05 -7.47
N SER A 616 4.66 2.97 -8.23
CA SER A 616 3.95 1.72 -8.51
C SER A 616 4.68 0.84 -9.53
N ALA A 617 5.13 1.43 -10.66
CA ALA A 617 5.90 0.72 -11.68
C ALA A 617 7.18 0.03 -11.15
N PRO A 618 8.01 0.65 -10.29
CA PRO A 618 9.18 -0.02 -9.72
C PRO A 618 8.83 -1.15 -8.74
N ILE A 619 7.69 -1.11 -8.05
CA ILE A 619 7.23 -2.26 -7.25
C ILE A 619 7.02 -3.47 -8.16
N VAL A 620 6.27 -3.31 -9.25
CA VAL A 620 6.04 -4.37 -10.23
C VAL A 620 7.34 -4.82 -10.89
N SER A 621 8.29 -3.90 -11.13
CA SER A 621 9.61 -4.28 -11.64
C SER A 621 10.39 -5.17 -10.68
N GLY A 622 10.30 -4.92 -9.38
CA GLY A 622 10.86 -5.80 -8.35
C GLY A 622 10.13 -7.14 -8.26
N VAL A 623 8.80 -7.16 -8.33
CA VAL A 623 8.01 -8.41 -8.36
C VAL A 623 8.39 -9.28 -9.56
N VAL A 624 8.51 -8.68 -10.75
CA VAL A 624 8.97 -9.39 -11.95
C VAL A 624 10.42 -9.88 -11.78
N ALA A 625 11.28 -9.18 -11.03
CA ALA A 625 12.60 -9.69 -10.73
C ALA A 625 12.55 -10.96 -9.85
N LEU A 626 11.67 -10.99 -8.85
CA LEU A 626 11.42 -12.19 -8.04
C LEU A 626 10.89 -13.35 -8.91
N MET A 627 9.96 -13.07 -9.83
CA MET A 627 9.43 -14.08 -10.77
C MET A 627 10.52 -14.64 -11.70
N LEU A 628 11.42 -13.79 -12.19
CA LEU A 628 12.50 -14.21 -13.09
C LEU A 628 13.63 -14.96 -12.39
N GLU A 629 13.84 -14.73 -11.09
CA GLU A 629 14.72 -15.56 -10.28
C GLU A 629 14.12 -16.96 -10.10
N ALA A 630 12.83 -17.03 -9.76
CA ALA A 630 12.09 -18.28 -9.62
C ALA A 630 12.04 -19.08 -10.93
N ASN A 631 11.85 -18.38 -12.06
CA ASN A 631 11.83 -19.00 -13.38
C ASN A 631 12.50 -18.08 -14.43
N PRO A 632 13.80 -18.28 -14.72
CA PRO A 632 14.48 -17.49 -15.74
C PRO A 632 14.00 -17.79 -17.17
N GLY A 633 13.23 -18.87 -17.36
CA GLY A 633 12.68 -19.29 -18.64
C GLY A 633 11.46 -18.51 -19.11
N LEU A 634 10.84 -17.68 -18.26
CA LEU A 634 9.66 -16.90 -18.62
C LEU A 634 9.94 -15.94 -19.77
N GLY A 635 9.05 -15.92 -20.76
CA GLY A 635 8.98 -14.91 -21.79
C GLY A 635 8.26 -13.65 -21.32
N TYR A 636 8.35 -12.57 -22.10
CA TYR A 636 7.73 -11.29 -21.72
C TYR A 636 6.20 -11.34 -21.64
N ARG A 637 5.56 -12.27 -22.37
CA ARG A 637 4.10 -12.48 -22.32
C ARG A 637 3.69 -13.27 -21.08
N ASP A 638 4.49 -14.27 -20.70
CA ASP A 638 4.25 -15.06 -19.49
C ASP A 638 4.23 -14.17 -18.25
N ALA A 639 5.17 -13.22 -18.15
CA ALA A 639 5.18 -12.29 -17.04
C ALA A 639 3.90 -11.42 -16.97
N GLN A 640 3.33 -11.04 -18.12
CA GLN A 640 2.06 -10.29 -18.15
C GLN A 640 0.87 -11.16 -17.74
N GLU A 641 0.83 -12.40 -18.25
CA GLU A 641 -0.23 -13.36 -17.95
C GLU A 641 -0.23 -13.74 -16.47
N ILE A 642 0.93 -14.11 -15.91
CA ILE A 642 1.07 -14.41 -14.48
C ILE A 642 0.58 -13.24 -13.63
N LEU A 643 1.01 -12.01 -13.93
CA LEU A 643 0.58 -10.82 -13.18
C LEU A 643 -0.94 -10.60 -13.24
N ALA A 644 -1.59 -10.87 -14.38
CA ALA A 644 -3.04 -10.78 -14.50
C ALA A 644 -3.76 -11.87 -13.68
N TYR A 645 -3.25 -13.10 -13.70
CA TYR A 645 -3.85 -14.24 -13.01
C TYR A 645 -3.57 -14.24 -11.49
N SER A 646 -2.53 -13.55 -11.05
CA SER A 646 -2.18 -13.41 -9.64
C SER A 646 -2.74 -12.16 -8.97
N ALA A 647 -3.35 -11.24 -9.72
CA ALA A 647 -3.82 -9.97 -9.19
C ALA A 647 -5.01 -10.15 -8.24
N VAL A 648 -5.07 -9.28 -7.22
CA VAL A 648 -6.10 -9.30 -6.17
C VAL A 648 -7.03 -8.11 -6.30
N ARG A 649 -8.33 -8.31 -6.08
CA ARG A 649 -9.31 -7.21 -6.12
C ARG A 649 -9.11 -6.24 -4.97
N ILE A 650 -9.17 -4.95 -5.28
CA ILE A 650 -9.07 -3.85 -4.32
C ILE A 650 -10.09 -2.74 -4.63
N GLY A 651 -10.13 -1.72 -3.78
CA GLY A 651 -10.99 -0.55 -3.94
C GLY A 651 -12.14 -0.51 -2.96
N THR A 652 -13.17 0.26 -3.28
CA THR A 652 -14.35 0.49 -2.41
C THR A 652 -15.59 -0.13 -3.04
N ASP A 653 -16.73 -0.14 -2.33
CA ASP A 653 -18.04 -0.55 -2.87
C ASP A 653 -18.46 0.18 -4.16
N ALA A 654 -17.78 1.27 -4.53
CA ALA A 654 -18.01 2.02 -5.77
C ALA A 654 -17.18 1.53 -6.98
N THR A 655 -16.19 0.65 -6.77
CA THR A 655 -15.39 0.05 -7.86
C THR A 655 -16.24 -0.94 -8.65
N ASN A 656 -16.18 -0.87 -9.99
CA ASN A 656 -17.01 -1.70 -10.86
C ASN A 656 -16.26 -2.98 -11.28
N TRP A 657 -16.06 -3.90 -10.34
CA TRP A 657 -15.48 -5.21 -10.63
C TRP A 657 -16.43 -6.06 -11.46
N GLU A 658 -15.94 -6.53 -12.60
CA GLU A 658 -16.62 -7.46 -13.49
C GLU A 658 -15.73 -8.68 -13.76
N PHE A 659 -16.31 -9.75 -14.28
CA PHE A 659 -15.55 -10.91 -14.74
C PHE A 659 -15.59 -10.99 -16.26
N ASN A 660 -14.45 -11.30 -16.88
CA ASN A 660 -14.37 -11.47 -18.32
C ASN A 660 -14.84 -12.87 -18.77
N GLY A 661 -14.71 -13.16 -20.06
CA GLY A 661 -15.19 -14.42 -20.66
C GLY A 661 -14.23 -15.61 -20.58
N ALA A 662 -13.08 -15.50 -19.89
CA ALA A 662 -12.15 -16.62 -19.73
C ALA A 662 -12.76 -17.77 -18.89
N GLY A 663 -12.17 -18.96 -18.96
CA GLY A 663 -12.70 -20.17 -18.30
C GLY A 663 -11.78 -20.81 -17.26
N ASN A 664 -10.56 -20.30 -17.11
CA ASN A 664 -9.44 -21.01 -16.50
C ASN A 664 -8.86 -20.34 -15.25
N TRP A 665 -9.55 -19.34 -14.67
CA TRP A 665 -9.13 -18.67 -13.44
C TRP A 665 -10.18 -18.80 -12.34
N ASN A 666 -9.83 -19.42 -11.20
CA ASN A 666 -10.73 -19.64 -10.07
C ASN A 666 -12.10 -20.20 -10.51
N GLY A 667 -12.07 -21.19 -11.42
CA GLY A 667 -13.26 -21.83 -11.99
C GLY A 667 -14.09 -20.99 -12.96
N GLY A 668 -13.57 -19.87 -13.49
CA GLY A 668 -14.25 -19.00 -14.45
C GLY A 668 -13.36 -17.89 -15.02
N GLY A 669 -13.94 -16.72 -15.31
CA GLY A 669 -13.21 -15.60 -15.91
C GLY A 669 -12.43 -14.77 -14.89
N LEU A 670 -11.40 -14.06 -15.36
CA LEU A 670 -10.60 -13.13 -14.57
C LEU A 670 -11.44 -11.91 -14.19
N HIS A 671 -11.20 -11.34 -13.01
CA HIS A 671 -11.80 -10.07 -12.64
C HIS A 671 -11.06 -8.89 -13.28
N TYR A 672 -11.79 -7.84 -13.62
CA TYR A 672 -11.22 -6.59 -14.12
C TYR A 672 -12.09 -5.41 -13.69
N ASP A 673 -11.52 -4.21 -13.60
CA ASP A 673 -12.30 -2.99 -13.33
C ASP A 673 -13.01 -2.50 -14.61
N GLY A 674 -14.26 -2.88 -14.78
CA GLY A 674 -15.07 -2.61 -15.98
C GLY A 674 -15.58 -1.18 -16.13
N GLY A 675 -15.31 -0.29 -15.17
CA GLY A 675 -15.73 1.11 -15.24
C GLY A 675 -14.88 1.94 -16.22
N VAL A 676 -14.06 2.81 -15.66
CA VAL A 676 -13.06 3.59 -16.43
C VAL A 676 -11.69 2.92 -16.42
N HIS A 677 -11.56 1.69 -15.90
CA HIS A 677 -10.31 0.94 -15.84
C HIS A 677 -9.26 1.64 -14.96
N GLN A 678 -9.56 1.83 -13.67
CA GLN A 678 -8.63 2.40 -12.69
C GLN A 678 -7.62 1.38 -12.17
N PHE A 679 -7.96 0.07 -12.22
CA PHE A 679 -7.17 -0.98 -11.57
C PHE A 679 -6.59 -2.06 -12.48
N GLY A 680 -7.01 -2.16 -13.75
CA GLY A 680 -6.69 -3.31 -14.60
C GLY A 680 -7.28 -4.60 -14.01
N PHE A 681 -6.46 -5.65 -13.91
CA PHE A 681 -6.78 -6.90 -13.21
C PHE A 681 -6.68 -6.79 -11.68
N GLY A 682 -6.26 -5.67 -11.10
CA GLY A 682 -6.19 -5.49 -9.64
C GLY A 682 -4.78 -5.23 -9.10
N LEU A 683 -4.63 -5.37 -7.80
CA LEU A 683 -3.39 -5.13 -7.08
C LEU A 683 -2.41 -6.29 -7.31
N VAL A 684 -1.14 -5.96 -7.51
CA VAL A 684 -0.06 -6.95 -7.59
C VAL A 684 0.08 -7.72 -6.28
N ASP A 685 0.12 -9.05 -6.38
CA ASP A 685 0.48 -9.96 -5.30
C ASP A 685 1.75 -10.71 -5.69
N ALA A 686 2.87 -10.37 -5.04
CA ALA A 686 4.16 -10.95 -5.33
C ALA A 686 4.24 -12.44 -4.98
N LEU A 687 3.60 -12.87 -3.88
CA LEU A 687 3.58 -14.27 -3.49
C LEU A 687 2.86 -15.09 -4.56
N ALA A 688 1.63 -14.74 -4.90
CA ALA A 688 0.86 -15.45 -5.91
C ALA A 688 1.58 -15.45 -7.28
N ALA A 689 2.14 -14.31 -7.70
CA ALA A 689 2.87 -14.21 -8.97
C ALA A 689 4.10 -15.13 -9.00
N VAL A 690 4.89 -15.17 -7.93
CA VAL A 690 6.10 -15.98 -7.87
C VAL A 690 5.77 -17.46 -7.78
N ARG A 691 4.75 -17.87 -7.03
CA ARG A 691 4.31 -19.27 -7.00
C ARG A 691 3.81 -19.77 -8.36
N LEU A 692 3.07 -18.94 -9.10
CA LEU A 692 2.71 -19.27 -10.48
C LEU A 692 3.94 -19.33 -11.41
N ALA A 693 4.93 -18.46 -11.23
CA ALA A 693 6.17 -18.48 -12.00
C ALA A 693 6.94 -19.81 -11.86
N GLU A 694 7.00 -20.39 -10.64
CA GLU A 694 7.66 -21.67 -10.35
C GLU A 694 7.07 -22.84 -11.15
N THR A 695 5.80 -22.74 -11.51
CA THR A 695 5.03 -23.82 -12.15
C THR A 695 4.73 -23.54 -13.62
N TRP A 696 5.15 -22.38 -14.12
CA TRP A 696 4.82 -21.92 -15.46
C TRP A 696 5.51 -22.74 -16.55
N GLY A 697 4.78 -22.97 -17.63
CA GLY A 697 5.17 -23.82 -18.75
C GLY A 697 6.17 -23.17 -19.73
N PRO A 698 6.22 -23.67 -20.97
CA PRO A 698 7.11 -23.16 -22.01
C PRO A 698 6.91 -21.66 -22.30
N ALA A 699 8.02 -20.97 -22.62
CA ALA A 699 8.02 -19.52 -22.79
C ALA A 699 7.11 -19.00 -23.92
N HIS A 700 6.27 -18.01 -23.61
CA HIS A 700 5.53 -17.22 -24.57
C HIS A 700 6.28 -15.92 -24.92
N THR A 701 6.63 -15.80 -26.20
CA THR A 701 7.50 -14.76 -26.75
C THR A 701 6.92 -14.19 -28.04
N VAL A 702 7.66 -13.32 -28.73
CA VAL A 702 7.28 -12.86 -30.09
C VAL A 702 7.35 -14.03 -31.10
N ALA A 703 8.21 -15.03 -30.86
CA ALA A 703 8.46 -16.11 -31.82
C ALA A 703 7.26 -17.07 -31.99
N ASN A 704 6.43 -17.22 -30.96
CA ASN A 704 5.23 -18.05 -30.93
C ASN A 704 3.95 -17.21 -30.72
N LEU A 705 3.99 -15.93 -31.10
CA LEU A 705 2.84 -15.03 -31.06
C LEU A 705 1.89 -15.31 -32.23
N GLN A 706 0.60 -15.48 -31.96
CA GLN A 706 -0.42 -15.48 -33.00
C GLN A 706 -1.08 -14.09 -33.08
N GLU A 707 -1.29 -13.61 -34.30
CA GLU A 707 -1.96 -12.34 -34.57
C GLU A 707 -3.05 -12.52 -35.64
N LEU A 708 -4.24 -11.98 -35.38
CA LEU A 708 -5.36 -11.92 -36.31
C LEU A 708 -5.77 -10.45 -36.51
N SER A 709 -5.92 -9.99 -37.76
CA SER A 709 -6.23 -8.58 -38.04
C SER A 709 -7.36 -8.41 -39.04
N PHE A 710 -8.31 -7.54 -38.72
CA PHE A 710 -9.54 -7.32 -39.49
C PHE A 710 -9.84 -5.82 -39.61
N THR A 711 -10.13 -5.33 -40.82
CA THR A 711 -10.39 -3.90 -41.07
C THR A 711 -11.78 -3.66 -41.63
N ARG A 712 -12.44 -2.61 -41.15
CA ARG A 712 -13.73 -2.11 -41.63
C ARG A 712 -13.62 -0.64 -41.99
N THR A 713 -14.33 -0.22 -43.04
CA THR A 713 -14.41 1.18 -43.49
C THR A 713 -15.87 1.61 -43.61
N PRO A 714 -16.62 1.69 -42.50
CA PRO A 714 -18.07 1.88 -42.56
C PRO A 714 -18.45 3.27 -43.08
N ASN A 715 -17.62 4.29 -42.83
CA ASN A 715 -17.83 5.68 -43.25
C ASN A 715 -19.24 6.19 -42.89
N VAL A 716 -19.54 6.12 -41.59
CA VAL A 716 -20.86 6.41 -40.99
C VAL A 716 -20.75 7.60 -40.05
N ALA A 717 -21.79 8.44 -40.03
CA ALA A 717 -21.85 9.60 -39.15
C ALA A 717 -21.92 9.18 -37.68
N ILE A 718 -21.29 9.97 -36.80
CA ILE A 718 -21.43 9.91 -35.34
C ILE A 718 -22.47 10.97 -34.96
N PRO A 719 -23.65 10.56 -34.46
CA PRO A 719 -24.75 11.48 -34.15
C PRO A 719 -24.46 12.35 -32.91
N ASP A 720 -24.72 13.65 -33.03
CA ASP A 720 -24.61 14.66 -31.97
C ASP A 720 -25.54 14.33 -30.78
N ARG A 721 -24.95 14.18 -29.58
CA ARG A 721 -25.62 13.90 -28.30
C ARG A 721 -26.61 12.72 -28.30
N ASP A 722 -26.37 11.70 -29.11
CA ASP A 722 -27.24 10.51 -29.15
C ASP A 722 -26.59 9.38 -28.33
N PRO A 723 -27.18 8.93 -27.21
CA PRO A 723 -26.63 7.84 -26.41
C PRO A 723 -26.61 6.49 -27.16
N ALA A 724 -27.34 6.33 -28.26
CA ALA A 724 -27.23 5.15 -29.11
C ALA A 724 -25.93 5.15 -29.94
N GLY A 725 -25.36 6.32 -30.21
CA GLY A 725 -24.12 6.48 -30.97
C GLY A 725 -24.13 5.80 -32.33
N THR A 726 -22.96 5.34 -32.74
CA THR A 726 -22.69 4.63 -33.99
C THR A 726 -21.95 3.34 -33.69
N SER A 727 -22.49 2.22 -34.18
CA SER A 727 -21.90 0.90 -34.02
C SER A 727 -21.55 0.22 -35.35
N ASP A 728 -20.41 -0.47 -35.42
CA ASP A 728 -20.04 -1.38 -36.51
C ASP A 728 -19.40 -2.65 -35.93
N SER A 729 -19.51 -3.78 -36.63
CA SER A 729 -19.07 -5.08 -36.10
C SER A 729 -18.16 -5.85 -37.07
N ILE A 730 -17.28 -6.66 -36.49
CA ILE A 730 -16.41 -7.63 -37.18
C ILE A 730 -16.78 -9.03 -36.69
N LEU A 731 -16.99 -9.95 -37.62
CA LEU A 731 -17.13 -11.38 -37.31
C LEU A 731 -15.76 -12.04 -37.47
N VAL A 732 -15.22 -12.55 -36.37
CA VAL A 732 -14.03 -13.40 -36.33
C VAL A 732 -14.49 -14.86 -36.37
N THR A 733 -13.84 -15.67 -37.21
CA THR A 733 -14.22 -17.07 -37.44
C THR A 733 -13.16 -18.07 -36.99
N GLU A 734 -12.02 -17.55 -36.53
CA GLU A 734 -10.87 -18.26 -36.05
C GLU A 734 -10.90 -18.30 -34.51
N HIS A 735 -10.55 -19.44 -33.93
CA HIS A 735 -10.36 -19.58 -32.48
C HIS A 735 -8.94 -19.18 -32.09
N MET A 736 -8.81 -18.47 -30.98
CA MET A 736 -7.53 -18.12 -30.35
C MET A 736 -7.82 -17.73 -28.91
N GLU A 737 -6.91 -18.02 -28.00
CA GLU A 737 -6.96 -17.44 -26.66
C GLU A 737 -6.29 -16.07 -26.68
N ILE A 738 -7.04 -15.04 -26.27
CA ILE A 738 -6.62 -13.64 -26.38
C ILE A 738 -5.72 -13.25 -25.22
N GLU A 739 -4.69 -12.47 -25.50
CA GLU A 739 -3.89 -11.76 -24.50
C GLU A 739 -4.06 -10.24 -24.65
N ARG A 740 -3.99 -9.73 -25.88
CA ARG A 740 -4.05 -8.28 -26.16
C ARG A 740 -4.97 -7.99 -27.34
N VAL A 741 -5.74 -6.91 -27.23
CA VAL A 741 -6.60 -6.42 -28.30
C VAL A 741 -6.23 -4.98 -28.65
N ASP A 742 -5.78 -4.77 -29.87
CA ASP A 742 -5.51 -3.45 -30.42
C ASP A 742 -6.63 -2.99 -31.35
N VAL A 743 -7.01 -1.72 -31.24
CA VAL A 743 -8.03 -1.07 -32.08
C VAL A 743 -7.46 0.19 -32.71
N SER A 744 -7.06 0.12 -33.97
CA SER A 744 -6.65 1.29 -34.73
C SER A 744 -7.87 2.02 -35.29
N LEU A 745 -8.02 3.31 -34.95
CA LEU A 745 -9.18 4.12 -35.31
C LEU A 745 -8.80 5.23 -36.31
N ASP A 746 -9.71 5.47 -37.25
CA ASP A 746 -9.77 6.66 -38.09
C ASP A 746 -11.14 7.32 -37.89
N ILE A 747 -11.17 8.36 -37.07
CA ILE A 747 -12.36 9.14 -36.76
C ILE A 747 -12.10 10.60 -37.10
N ARG A 748 -13.09 11.26 -37.69
CA ARG A 748 -13.10 12.73 -37.83
C ARG A 748 -14.14 13.27 -36.88
N HIS A 749 -13.75 14.14 -35.95
CA HIS A 749 -14.67 14.77 -35.02
C HIS A 749 -14.14 16.14 -34.59
N PRO A 750 -14.89 17.25 -34.76
CA PRO A 750 -14.41 18.60 -34.45
C PRO A 750 -13.90 18.79 -33.02
N PHE A 751 -14.42 17.99 -32.08
CA PHE A 751 -13.98 17.97 -30.70
C PHE A 751 -13.97 16.53 -30.17
N ILE A 752 -12.80 15.89 -30.14
CA ILE A 752 -12.69 14.47 -29.74
C ILE A 752 -12.95 14.24 -28.24
N GLY A 753 -12.86 15.28 -27.41
CA GLY A 753 -13.15 15.20 -25.97
C GLY A 753 -14.62 14.88 -25.63
N ASP A 754 -15.51 15.01 -26.60
CA ASP A 754 -16.93 14.65 -26.47
C ASP A 754 -17.19 13.16 -26.68
N LEU A 755 -16.22 12.45 -27.25
CA LEU A 755 -16.38 11.06 -27.63
C LEU A 755 -16.21 10.11 -26.44
N SER A 756 -17.04 9.08 -26.46
CA SER A 756 -16.85 7.84 -25.72
C SER A 756 -16.75 6.71 -26.73
N ILE A 757 -15.71 5.89 -26.62
CA ILE A 757 -15.40 4.81 -27.56
C ILE A 757 -15.29 3.53 -26.74
N ALA A 758 -16.04 2.51 -27.11
CA ALA A 758 -16.05 1.23 -26.43
C ALA A 758 -16.03 0.06 -27.41
N LEU A 759 -15.38 -1.02 -27.02
CA LEU A 759 -15.34 -2.29 -27.76
C LEU A 759 -16.05 -3.36 -26.94
N GLN A 760 -16.95 -4.12 -27.57
CA GLN A 760 -17.54 -5.31 -26.98
C GLN A 760 -16.95 -6.57 -27.61
N SER A 761 -16.49 -7.51 -26.77
CA SER A 761 -16.07 -8.85 -27.21
C SER A 761 -17.28 -9.77 -27.48
N PRO A 762 -17.06 -10.92 -28.16
CA PRO A 762 -18.09 -11.94 -28.34
C PRO A 762 -18.67 -12.47 -27.03
N GLY A 763 -17.84 -12.53 -25.97
CA GLY A 763 -18.25 -12.91 -24.61
C GLY A 763 -19.15 -11.87 -23.92
N GLY A 764 -19.30 -10.68 -24.51
CA GLY A 764 -20.16 -9.61 -24.00
C GLY A 764 -19.42 -8.57 -23.14
N VAL A 765 -18.12 -8.73 -22.94
CA VAL A 765 -17.25 -7.87 -22.13
C VAL A 765 -17.02 -6.54 -22.83
N TRP A 766 -17.17 -5.44 -22.08
CA TRP A 766 -17.00 -4.08 -22.60
C TRP A 766 -15.66 -3.47 -22.16
N SER A 767 -14.87 -3.02 -23.13
CA SER A 767 -13.68 -2.21 -22.91
C SER A 767 -13.97 -0.75 -23.24
N ALA A 768 -13.85 0.15 -22.27
CA ALA A 768 -13.91 1.59 -22.51
C ALA A 768 -12.54 2.06 -23.03
N LEU A 769 -12.39 2.09 -24.36
CA LEU A 769 -11.14 2.51 -25.01
C LEU A 769 -10.86 4.01 -24.81
N LEU A 770 -11.93 4.81 -24.74
CA LEU A 770 -11.85 6.22 -24.43
C LEU A 770 -13.15 6.67 -23.74
N TYR A 771 -13.06 7.41 -22.64
CA TYR A 771 -14.24 7.90 -21.94
C TYR A 771 -14.18 9.41 -21.67
N ARG A 772 -14.71 10.20 -22.62
CA ARG A 772 -14.93 11.66 -22.49
C ARG A 772 -13.79 12.39 -21.76
N PRO A 773 -12.57 12.34 -22.29
CA PRO A 773 -11.43 12.85 -21.55
C PRO A 773 -11.43 14.42 -21.43
N GLY A 774 -12.48 15.10 -21.93
CA GLY A 774 -12.71 16.54 -22.02
C GLY A 774 -13.53 17.25 -20.92
N GLU A 775 -13.83 16.64 -19.76
CA GLU A 775 -14.83 17.21 -18.82
C GLU A 775 -14.45 18.52 -18.08
N GLY A 776 -13.25 19.08 -18.26
CA GLY A 776 -12.80 20.28 -17.54
C GLY A 776 -11.99 21.29 -18.37
N PRO A 777 -11.89 22.57 -17.96
CA PRO A 777 -11.17 23.63 -18.68
C PRO A 777 -9.64 23.45 -18.76
N TYR A 778 -9.09 22.46 -18.05
CA TYR A 778 -7.68 22.08 -18.03
C TYR A 778 -7.44 20.67 -18.58
N SER A 779 -8.46 20.07 -19.19
CA SER A 779 -8.36 18.76 -19.81
C SER A 779 -7.23 18.72 -20.86
N ALA A 780 -6.64 17.54 -21.12
CA ALA A 780 -5.74 17.31 -22.27
C ALA A 780 -6.31 17.87 -23.59
N PHE A 781 -7.65 17.92 -23.66
CA PHE A 781 -8.40 18.31 -24.84
C PHE A 781 -8.67 19.81 -24.84
N GLY A 782 -7.73 20.52 -25.48
CA GLY A 782 -7.97 21.83 -26.06
C GLY A 782 -8.71 21.70 -27.41
N SER A 783 -9.54 22.69 -27.71
CA SER A 783 -10.46 22.84 -28.86
C SER A 783 -9.85 22.81 -30.28
N SER A 784 -8.76 22.07 -30.52
CA SER A 784 -8.01 22.08 -31.78
C SER A 784 -7.76 20.72 -32.42
N GLN A 785 -7.92 19.59 -31.71
CA GLN A 785 -7.77 18.25 -32.31
C GLN A 785 -9.11 17.81 -32.90
N SER A 786 -9.12 17.60 -34.22
CA SER A 786 -10.35 17.35 -35.00
C SER A 786 -10.47 15.92 -35.56
N ASP A 787 -9.56 15.03 -35.21
CA ASP A 787 -9.51 13.65 -35.67
C ASP A 787 -8.84 12.73 -34.65
N ILE A 788 -9.01 11.42 -34.83
CA ILE A 788 -8.27 10.35 -34.17
C ILE A 788 -7.70 9.48 -35.28
N HIS A 789 -6.37 9.37 -35.30
CA HIS A 789 -5.60 8.46 -36.14
C HIS A 789 -4.61 7.73 -35.23
N PHE A 790 -5.11 6.80 -34.43
CA PHE A 790 -4.36 6.24 -33.31
C PHE A 790 -4.76 4.79 -33.02
N THR A 791 -3.86 4.04 -32.40
CA THR A 791 -4.11 2.65 -31.98
C THR A 791 -4.34 2.61 -30.49
N PHE A 792 -5.50 2.11 -30.10
CA PHE A 792 -5.90 1.88 -28.72
C PHE A 792 -5.61 0.42 -28.34
N ASN A 793 -5.46 0.13 -27.06
CA ASN A 793 -5.31 -1.23 -26.54
C ASN A 793 -6.31 -1.49 -25.40
N THR A 794 -6.69 -2.75 -25.24
CA THR A 794 -7.37 -3.25 -24.05
C THR A 794 -6.80 -4.60 -23.62
N VAL A 795 -6.77 -4.82 -22.30
CA VAL A 795 -6.44 -6.11 -21.67
C VAL A 795 -7.66 -6.87 -21.16
N ALA A 796 -8.85 -6.25 -21.11
CA ALA A 796 -10.03 -6.82 -20.42
C ALA A 796 -10.45 -8.22 -20.94
N ASN A 797 -10.10 -8.54 -22.19
CA ASN A 797 -10.44 -9.80 -22.85
C ASN A 797 -9.38 -10.89 -22.72
N TRP A 798 -8.43 -10.75 -21.79
CA TRP A 798 -7.39 -11.76 -21.57
C TRP A 798 -8.00 -13.12 -21.21
N GLY A 799 -7.56 -14.19 -21.88
CA GLY A 799 -8.07 -15.54 -21.73
C GLY A 799 -9.39 -15.82 -22.46
N GLU A 800 -10.02 -14.83 -23.11
CA GLU A 800 -11.23 -15.07 -23.91
C GLU A 800 -10.91 -15.73 -25.25
N ASP A 801 -11.85 -16.52 -25.77
CA ASP A 801 -11.83 -16.98 -27.16
C ASP A 801 -12.15 -15.83 -28.13
N ALA A 802 -11.33 -15.64 -29.15
CA ALA A 802 -11.53 -14.65 -30.21
C ALA A 802 -12.76 -14.89 -31.08
N TYR A 803 -13.25 -16.12 -31.16
CA TYR A 803 -14.32 -16.50 -32.07
C TYR A 803 -15.63 -15.76 -31.76
N GLY A 804 -16.18 -15.09 -32.79
CA GLY A 804 -17.51 -14.47 -32.72
C GLY A 804 -17.54 -13.01 -33.15
N THR A 805 -18.57 -12.29 -32.70
CA THR A 805 -18.83 -10.92 -33.17
C THR A 805 -18.27 -9.88 -32.20
N TRP A 806 -17.32 -9.09 -32.69
CA TRP A 806 -16.77 -7.93 -32.02
C TRP A 806 -17.51 -6.67 -32.46
N THR A 807 -17.88 -5.80 -31.54
CA THR A 807 -18.67 -4.59 -31.85
C THR A 807 -18.00 -3.33 -31.30
N LEU A 808 -17.66 -2.40 -32.18
CA LEU A 808 -17.19 -1.07 -31.80
C LEU A 808 -18.41 -0.14 -31.64
N LEU A 809 -18.45 0.64 -30.57
CA LEU A 809 -19.43 1.69 -30.31
C LEU A 809 -18.73 3.03 -30.12
N VAL A 810 -19.13 4.03 -30.90
CA VAL A 810 -18.66 5.41 -30.79
C VAL A 810 -19.84 6.32 -30.49
N THR A 811 -19.76 7.09 -29.41
CA THR A 811 -20.85 7.96 -28.94
C THR A 811 -20.36 9.38 -28.74
N ASP A 812 -21.03 10.37 -29.31
CA ASP A 812 -20.89 11.77 -28.91
C ASP A 812 -21.81 12.05 -27.70
N ARG A 813 -21.22 12.57 -26.62
CA ARG A 813 -21.88 12.77 -25.33
C ARG A 813 -22.29 14.23 -25.08
N MET A 814 -21.85 15.17 -25.92
CA MET A 814 -22.14 16.59 -25.79
C MET A 814 -22.98 17.10 -26.96
N ILE A 815 -23.37 18.37 -26.91
CA ILE A 815 -24.18 19.02 -27.95
C ILE A 815 -23.29 19.86 -28.86
N PHE A 816 -23.70 20.01 -30.12
CA PHE A 816 -23.20 20.96 -31.14
C PHE A 816 -22.09 20.48 -32.06
N ASP A 817 -21.43 19.36 -31.76
CA ASP A 817 -20.40 18.77 -32.61
C ASP A 817 -20.90 17.44 -33.20
N SER A 818 -20.37 17.06 -34.37
CA SER A 818 -20.68 15.78 -35.01
C SER A 818 -19.54 15.39 -35.93
N GLY A 819 -19.37 14.09 -36.15
CA GLY A 819 -18.24 13.56 -36.92
C GLY A 819 -18.57 12.29 -37.68
N ASP A 820 -17.54 11.55 -38.09
CA ASP A 820 -17.66 10.30 -38.83
C ASP A 820 -16.68 9.25 -38.29
N LEU A 821 -17.15 8.01 -38.15
CA LEU A 821 -16.30 6.83 -38.06
C LEU A 821 -15.93 6.41 -39.49
N VAL A 822 -14.68 6.69 -39.88
CA VAL A 822 -14.18 6.46 -41.24
C VAL A 822 -13.76 5.00 -41.39
N SER A 823 -12.86 4.54 -40.53
CA SER A 823 -12.39 3.15 -40.50
C SER A 823 -11.94 2.72 -39.11
N TRP A 824 -11.92 1.41 -38.90
CA TRP A 824 -11.30 0.81 -37.73
C TRP A 824 -10.70 -0.54 -38.07
N THR A 825 -9.62 -0.90 -37.39
CA THR A 825 -8.96 -2.20 -37.49
C THR A 825 -8.91 -2.83 -36.11
N LEU A 826 -9.37 -4.07 -36.01
CA LEU A 826 -9.24 -4.94 -34.85
C LEU A 826 -8.04 -5.85 -35.06
N THR A 827 -7.08 -5.83 -34.14
CA THR A 827 -5.93 -6.74 -34.13
C THR A 827 -5.92 -7.50 -32.81
N LEU A 828 -6.14 -8.81 -32.88
CA LEU A 828 -6.15 -9.73 -31.76
C LEU A 828 -4.80 -10.41 -31.68
N THR A 829 -4.24 -10.49 -30.47
CA THR A 829 -2.94 -11.10 -30.21
C THR A 829 -3.07 -12.09 -29.07
N GLY A 830 -2.43 -13.26 -29.18
CA GLY A 830 -2.41 -14.26 -28.12
C GLY A 830 -1.80 -15.57 -28.59
N LYS A 831 -2.36 -16.69 -28.10
CA LYS A 831 -1.91 -18.06 -28.43
C LYS A 831 -3.00 -18.85 -29.16
N PRO A 832 -2.63 -19.89 -29.93
CA PRO A 832 -3.60 -20.78 -30.54
C PRO A 832 -4.51 -21.41 -29.49
N ALA A 833 -5.79 -21.56 -29.81
CA ALA A 833 -6.67 -22.37 -28.99
C ALA A 833 -6.10 -23.81 -28.91
N SER A 834 -6.09 -24.35 -27.70
CA SER A 834 -5.59 -25.68 -27.37
C SER A 834 -6.72 -26.48 -26.74
N ASP A 835 -6.65 -27.80 -26.88
CA ASP A 835 -7.44 -28.71 -26.04
C ASP A 835 -6.71 -28.89 -24.68
N ASP A 836 -5.39 -28.70 -24.62
CA ASP A 836 -4.62 -28.77 -23.35
C ASP A 836 -4.80 -27.48 -22.54
N ASP A 837 -5.54 -27.56 -21.43
CA ASP A 837 -5.91 -26.42 -20.57
C ASP A 837 -5.13 -26.38 -19.25
N THR A 838 -4.95 -25.18 -18.69
CA THR A 838 -4.40 -24.98 -17.34
C THR A 838 -5.36 -24.13 -16.52
N TYR A 839 -5.94 -24.74 -15.49
CA TYR A 839 -6.89 -24.13 -14.57
C TYR A 839 -6.16 -23.62 -13.32
N ILE A 840 -6.10 -22.31 -13.16
CA ILE A 840 -5.34 -21.64 -12.10
C ILE A 840 -6.27 -21.28 -10.94
N PHE A 841 -5.84 -21.61 -9.73
CA PHE A 841 -6.50 -21.27 -8.49
C PHE A 841 -5.59 -20.42 -7.59
N THR A 842 -6.18 -19.41 -6.95
CA THR A 842 -5.50 -18.48 -6.03
C THR A 842 -6.22 -18.40 -4.69
N ASN A 843 -5.65 -17.68 -3.72
CA ASN A 843 -6.32 -17.38 -2.44
C ASN A 843 -7.62 -16.51 -2.58
N GLU A 844 -8.07 -16.18 -3.79
CA GLU A 844 -9.38 -15.56 -4.06
C GLU A 844 -10.46 -16.57 -4.47
N TYR A 845 -10.15 -17.87 -4.52
CA TYR A 845 -11.10 -18.87 -5.02
C TYR A 845 -12.35 -18.95 -4.15
N ALA A 846 -12.21 -18.96 -2.82
CA ALA A 846 -13.35 -19.06 -1.92
C ALA A 846 -14.32 -17.88 -2.05
N GLU A 847 -13.77 -16.67 -2.18
CA GLU A 847 -14.56 -15.47 -2.38
C GLU A 847 -15.25 -15.48 -3.76
N SER A 848 -14.51 -15.85 -4.80
CA SER A 848 -15.03 -15.96 -6.17
C SER A 848 -16.17 -16.99 -6.26
N PHE A 849 -16.02 -18.15 -5.61
CA PHE A 849 -17.04 -19.18 -5.52
C PHE A 849 -18.27 -18.72 -4.72
N ALA A 850 -18.09 -17.93 -3.66
CA ALA A 850 -19.20 -17.37 -2.90
C ALA A 850 -20.03 -16.37 -3.72
N LEU A 851 -19.38 -15.63 -4.64
CA LEU A 851 -20.03 -14.72 -5.58
C LEU A 851 -20.75 -15.46 -6.72
N ASP A 852 -20.12 -16.50 -7.28
CA ASP A 852 -20.70 -17.36 -8.31
C ASP A 852 -20.44 -18.86 -8.04
N PRO A 853 -21.43 -19.57 -7.46
CA PRO A 853 -21.31 -21.01 -7.19
C PRO A 853 -21.12 -21.89 -8.44
N ALA A 854 -21.33 -21.37 -9.65
CA ALA A 854 -21.06 -22.11 -10.89
C ALA A 854 -19.56 -22.42 -11.07
N ARG A 855 -18.68 -21.62 -10.47
CA ARG A 855 -17.21 -21.82 -10.45
C ARG A 855 -16.75 -23.09 -9.71
N GLY A 856 -17.66 -23.75 -9.00
CA GLY A 856 -17.38 -24.97 -8.22
C GLY A 856 -17.40 -26.25 -9.04
N THR A 857 -17.38 -26.21 -10.37
CA THR A 857 -17.34 -27.40 -11.24
C THR A 857 -16.42 -27.16 -12.43
N LEU A 858 -15.37 -27.95 -12.53
CA LEU A 858 -14.45 -27.95 -13.66
C LEU A 858 -14.96 -28.93 -14.70
N ILE A 859 -15.06 -28.48 -15.96
CA ILE A 859 -15.51 -29.30 -17.08
C ILE A 859 -14.50 -29.17 -18.20
N ASP A 860 -13.77 -30.25 -18.42
CA ASP A 860 -12.95 -30.48 -19.60
C ASP A 860 -13.56 -31.56 -20.50
N THR A 861 -13.25 -31.51 -21.80
CA THR A 861 -13.69 -32.46 -22.81
C THR A 861 -12.57 -33.25 -23.50
N ALA A 862 -11.33 -32.77 -23.52
CA ALA A 862 -10.18 -33.42 -24.15
C ALA A 862 -8.93 -32.59 -23.90
N GLY A 863 -7.75 -33.22 -23.86
CA GLY A 863 -6.49 -32.50 -23.67
C GLY A 863 -5.56 -33.29 -22.76
N VAL A 864 -4.43 -32.69 -22.43
CA VAL A 864 -3.63 -33.00 -21.23
C VAL A 864 -3.69 -31.78 -20.32
N ASP A 865 -4.45 -31.91 -19.26
CA ASP A 865 -4.93 -30.73 -18.52
C ASP A 865 -4.26 -30.62 -17.15
N THR A 866 -4.12 -29.38 -16.69
CA THR A 866 -3.47 -29.07 -15.42
C THR A 866 -4.40 -28.31 -14.48
N LEU A 867 -4.55 -28.82 -13.27
CA LEU A 867 -5.10 -28.06 -12.14
C LEU A 867 -3.93 -27.48 -11.34
N ASN A 868 -3.79 -26.16 -11.34
CA ASN A 868 -2.68 -25.46 -10.70
C ASN A 868 -3.17 -24.64 -9.50
N ALA A 869 -2.84 -25.09 -8.28
CA ALA A 869 -3.13 -24.39 -7.04
C ALA A 869 -1.88 -23.76 -6.39
N ALA A 870 -0.82 -23.52 -7.15
CA ALA A 870 0.45 -23.00 -6.63
C ALA A 870 0.31 -21.67 -5.88
N ALA A 871 -0.64 -20.81 -6.29
CA ALA A 871 -0.91 -19.53 -5.63
C ALA A 871 -1.82 -19.66 -4.38
N VAL A 872 -2.10 -20.87 -3.92
CA VAL A 872 -2.91 -21.14 -2.73
C VAL A 872 -1.98 -21.43 -1.55
N THR A 873 -2.20 -20.74 -0.44
CA THR A 873 -1.35 -20.87 0.76
C THR A 873 -1.92 -21.80 1.82
N ALA A 874 -3.23 -22.05 1.76
CA ALA A 874 -3.90 -23.00 2.63
C ALA A 874 -3.83 -24.43 2.06
N ALA A 875 -3.84 -25.41 2.95
CA ALA A 875 -3.90 -26.82 2.58
C ALA A 875 -5.13 -27.13 1.69
N SER A 876 -4.86 -27.76 0.56
CA SER A 876 -5.81 -28.20 -0.46
C SER A 876 -6.00 -29.72 -0.40
N THR A 877 -7.18 -30.16 -0.79
CA THR A 877 -7.48 -31.57 -1.04
C THR A 877 -7.95 -31.70 -2.47
N ILE A 878 -7.11 -32.25 -3.34
CA ILE A 878 -7.35 -32.36 -4.78
C ILE A 878 -7.55 -33.84 -5.11
N ASP A 879 -8.68 -34.19 -5.70
CA ASP A 879 -8.98 -35.52 -6.22
C ASP A 879 -9.33 -35.39 -7.70
N LEU A 880 -8.47 -35.93 -8.57
CA LEU A 880 -8.59 -35.84 -10.03
C LEU A 880 -9.54 -36.89 -10.62
N ALA A 881 -10.15 -37.75 -9.82
CA ALA A 881 -11.05 -38.77 -10.34
C ALA A 881 -12.33 -38.13 -10.93
N PRO A 882 -12.82 -38.59 -12.09
CA PRO A 882 -14.04 -38.05 -12.69
C PRO A 882 -15.24 -38.12 -11.74
N GLY A 883 -15.86 -36.96 -11.45
CA GLY A 883 -16.97 -36.84 -10.50
C GLY A 883 -16.58 -36.68 -9.04
N ALA A 884 -15.28 -36.62 -8.72
CA ALA A 884 -14.78 -36.40 -7.37
C ALA A 884 -14.97 -34.96 -6.90
N GLY A 885 -14.85 -34.78 -5.59
CA GLY A 885 -14.94 -33.48 -4.93
C GLY A 885 -13.62 -33.13 -4.24
N SER A 886 -13.07 -32.00 -4.62
CA SER A 886 -11.88 -31.36 -4.08
C SER A 886 -12.26 -30.18 -3.18
N THR A 887 -11.32 -29.72 -2.37
CA THR A 887 -11.38 -28.48 -1.60
C THR A 887 -10.10 -27.68 -1.86
N ILE A 888 -10.23 -26.46 -2.36
CA ILE A 888 -9.13 -25.54 -2.64
C ILE A 888 -9.48 -24.22 -1.96
N ASP A 889 -8.53 -23.58 -1.27
CA ASP A 889 -8.78 -22.33 -0.53
C ASP A 889 -9.99 -22.44 0.44
N GLY A 890 -10.25 -23.64 0.97
CA GLY A 890 -11.44 -23.91 1.80
C GLY A 890 -12.79 -23.96 1.08
N ALA A 891 -12.86 -23.74 -0.23
CA ALA A 891 -14.06 -23.85 -1.06
C ALA A 891 -14.08 -25.15 -1.89
N ARG A 892 -15.28 -25.63 -2.21
CA ARG A 892 -15.45 -26.90 -2.94
C ARG A 892 -15.16 -26.70 -4.43
N LEU A 893 -14.49 -27.68 -5.03
CA LEU A 893 -14.37 -27.84 -6.48
C LEU A 893 -14.81 -29.27 -6.84
N ALA A 894 -15.62 -29.45 -7.87
CA ALA A 894 -15.97 -30.78 -8.38
C ALA A 894 -15.36 -31.00 -9.76
N ILE A 895 -14.75 -32.17 -9.97
CA ILE A 895 -14.31 -32.61 -11.29
C ILE A 895 -15.54 -33.15 -12.05
N GLY A 896 -15.78 -32.66 -13.26
CA GLY A 896 -16.87 -33.12 -14.11
C GLY A 896 -16.84 -34.64 -14.30
N ALA A 897 -18.02 -35.28 -14.39
CA ALA A 897 -18.11 -36.74 -14.51
C ALA A 897 -17.53 -37.32 -15.81
N SER A 898 -17.26 -36.47 -16.80
CA SER A 898 -16.61 -36.82 -18.08
C SER A 898 -15.26 -36.16 -18.25
N THR A 899 -14.77 -35.48 -17.22
CA THR A 899 -13.53 -34.71 -17.24
C THR A 899 -12.41 -35.57 -16.69
N VAL A 900 -11.29 -35.56 -17.39
CA VAL A 900 -10.05 -36.21 -16.97
C VAL A 900 -9.02 -35.09 -16.88
N ILE A 901 -8.28 -35.03 -15.77
CA ILE A 901 -7.19 -34.09 -15.57
C ILE A 901 -5.97 -34.94 -15.23
N GLU A 902 -4.87 -34.73 -15.93
CA GLU A 902 -3.65 -35.53 -15.80
C GLU A 902 -2.67 -34.90 -14.80
N HIS A 903 -2.65 -33.57 -14.68
CA HIS A 903 -1.67 -32.88 -13.86
C HIS A 903 -2.32 -32.10 -12.71
N ALA A 904 -1.69 -32.15 -11.53
CA ALA A 904 -2.07 -31.32 -10.40
C ALA A 904 -0.84 -30.72 -9.73
N VAL A 905 -0.97 -29.46 -9.32
CA VAL A 905 0.03 -28.75 -8.53
C VAL A 905 -0.63 -28.22 -7.27
N GLY A 906 -0.07 -28.57 -6.11
CA GLY A 906 -0.35 -27.99 -4.80
C GLY A 906 0.23 -26.59 -4.64
N GLY A 907 0.24 -26.08 -3.42
CA GLY A 907 0.64 -24.73 -3.03
C GLY A 907 1.59 -24.71 -1.83
N ASP A 908 1.42 -23.74 -0.94
CA ASP A 908 2.30 -23.57 0.23
C ASP A 908 1.80 -24.33 1.49
N GLY A 909 0.64 -24.99 1.40
CA GLY A 909 0.04 -25.73 2.50
C GLY A 909 0.29 -27.23 2.42
N ASN A 910 0.05 -27.95 3.51
CA ASN A 910 0.16 -29.41 3.54
C ASN A 910 -0.98 -30.06 2.73
N ASP A 911 -0.73 -30.31 1.46
CA ASP A 911 -1.71 -30.69 0.48
C ASP A 911 -1.93 -32.20 0.41
N ALA A 912 -3.15 -32.59 0.05
CA ALA A 912 -3.50 -33.96 -0.25
C ALA A 912 -3.96 -34.07 -1.70
N ILE A 913 -3.14 -34.67 -2.57
CA ILE A 913 -3.41 -34.78 -4.00
C ILE A 913 -3.56 -36.26 -4.37
N THR A 914 -4.71 -36.60 -4.95
CA THR A 914 -5.02 -37.93 -5.48
C THR A 914 -5.18 -37.84 -6.99
N GLY A 915 -4.43 -38.66 -7.72
CA GLY A 915 -4.52 -38.84 -9.16
C GLY A 915 -5.79 -39.60 -9.57
N ASN A 916 -5.74 -40.22 -10.74
CA ASN A 916 -6.82 -41.05 -11.26
C ASN A 916 -6.24 -42.31 -11.93
N ALA A 917 -6.89 -42.83 -12.98
CA ALA A 917 -6.45 -44.06 -13.65
C ALA A 917 -5.59 -43.79 -14.91
N ALA A 918 -5.35 -42.52 -15.22
CA ALA A 918 -4.45 -42.08 -16.29
C ALA A 918 -3.06 -41.77 -15.71
N PRO A 919 -1.99 -41.80 -16.53
CA PRO A 919 -0.68 -41.35 -16.07
C PRO A 919 -0.74 -39.90 -15.59
N ASN A 920 -0.43 -39.68 -14.31
CA ASN A 920 -0.53 -38.39 -13.65
C ASN A 920 0.84 -37.76 -13.41
N SER A 921 0.88 -36.42 -13.41
CA SER A 921 2.00 -35.63 -12.86
C SER A 921 1.49 -34.84 -11.67
N LEU A 922 1.91 -35.22 -10.47
CA LEU A 922 1.49 -34.62 -9.21
C LEU A 922 2.67 -33.89 -8.56
N ARG A 923 2.47 -32.62 -8.20
CA ARG A 923 3.47 -31.80 -7.48
C ARG A 923 2.89 -31.24 -6.19
N GLY A 924 3.51 -31.51 -5.05
CA GLY A 924 3.08 -31.02 -3.73
C GLY A 924 3.47 -29.55 -3.50
N MET A 925 4.72 -29.22 -3.85
CA MET A 925 5.35 -27.89 -3.76
C MET A 925 6.02 -27.60 -2.42
N ARG A 926 5.35 -26.93 -1.47
CA ARG A 926 5.86 -26.66 -0.12
C ARG A 926 4.84 -27.17 0.88
N GLY A 927 5.31 -27.65 2.03
CA GLY A 927 4.46 -28.23 3.06
C GLY A 927 4.70 -29.72 3.19
N ASP A 928 4.15 -30.34 4.24
CA ASP A 928 4.23 -31.79 4.39
C ASP A 928 3.07 -32.43 3.62
N ASP A 929 3.32 -32.83 2.38
CA ASP A 929 2.30 -33.19 1.40
C ASP A 929 2.03 -34.70 1.37
N ARG A 930 0.84 -35.05 0.86
CA ARG A 930 0.46 -36.43 0.57
C ARG A 930 0.02 -36.55 -0.89
N LEU A 931 0.82 -37.24 -1.69
CA LEU A 931 0.53 -37.51 -3.10
C LEU A 931 0.19 -38.99 -3.30
N THR A 932 -0.88 -39.30 -4.02
CA THR A 932 -1.32 -40.66 -4.34
C THR A 932 -1.62 -40.78 -5.84
N GLY A 933 -0.87 -41.59 -6.58
CA GLY A 933 -0.99 -41.76 -8.03
C GLY A 933 -2.24 -42.54 -8.47
N GLU A 934 -2.64 -43.54 -7.69
CA GLU A 934 -3.71 -44.51 -7.98
C GLU A 934 -3.35 -45.51 -9.08
N GLY A 935 -3.60 -45.21 -10.35
CA GLY A 935 -3.26 -46.13 -11.43
C GLY A 935 -2.80 -45.42 -12.68
N GLY A 936 -1.83 -46.00 -13.38
CA GLY A 936 -1.10 -45.28 -14.41
C GLY A 936 0.38 -45.36 -14.11
N ASP A 937 1.23 -44.87 -15.01
CA ASP A 937 2.65 -44.70 -14.72
C ASP A 937 2.85 -43.24 -14.27
N ASP A 938 2.85 -43.01 -12.98
CA ASP A 938 2.73 -41.67 -12.39
C ASP A 938 4.09 -41.04 -12.08
N THR A 939 4.13 -39.71 -12.10
CA THR A 939 5.27 -38.89 -11.66
C THR A 939 4.86 -38.05 -10.45
N LEU A 940 5.52 -38.27 -9.32
CA LEU A 940 5.23 -37.61 -8.05
C LEU A 940 6.44 -36.79 -7.60
N ASP A 941 6.25 -35.50 -7.38
CA ASP A 941 7.25 -34.57 -6.83
C ASP A 941 6.65 -33.99 -5.54
N GLY A 942 7.09 -34.48 -4.38
CA GLY A 942 6.61 -33.99 -3.09
C GLY A 942 6.96 -32.51 -2.91
N GLY A 943 8.22 -32.19 -3.13
CA GLY A 943 8.74 -30.85 -3.03
C GLY A 943 9.37 -30.63 -1.66
N ALA A 944 9.22 -29.43 -1.09
CA ALA A 944 9.86 -29.09 0.17
C ALA A 944 8.95 -29.46 1.35
N GLY A 945 9.37 -30.41 2.17
CA GLY A 945 8.63 -30.84 3.36
C GLY A 945 9.00 -32.26 3.73
N ASP A 946 8.32 -32.85 4.71
CA ASP A 946 8.41 -34.30 4.94
C ASP A 946 7.19 -34.98 4.30
N ASP A 947 7.34 -35.47 3.07
CA ASP A 947 6.20 -35.89 2.24
C ASP A 947 5.87 -37.38 2.33
N ILE A 948 4.64 -37.72 1.93
CA ILE A 948 4.19 -39.09 1.72
C ILE A 948 3.78 -39.28 0.27
N LEU A 949 4.56 -40.10 -0.46
CA LEU A 949 4.33 -40.39 -1.88
C LEU A 949 3.89 -41.85 -2.04
N ASP A 950 2.74 -42.07 -2.67
CA ASP A 950 2.16 -43.40 -2.93
C ASP A 950 1.90 -43.55 -4.42
N GLY A 951 2.69 -44.37 -5.13
CA GLY A 951 2.56 -44.55 -6.58
C GLY A 951 1.28 -45.29 -6.97
N GLY A 952 0.89 -46.28 -6.17
CA GLY A 952 -0.26 -47.12 -6.48
C GLY A 952 0.08 -48.21 -7.49
N SER A 953 -0.58 -48.21 -8.64
CA SER A 953 -0.46 -49.29 -9.63
C SER A 953 0.10 -48.82 -10.96
N GLY A 954 1.32 -49.25 -11.25
CA GLY A 954 1.98 -48.95 -12.51
C GLY A 954 3.48 -49.05 -12.34
N THR A 955 4.21 -48.26 -13.11
CA THR A 955 5.63 -48.01 -12.90
C THR A 955 5.82 -46.55 -12.51
N ASP A 956 5.85 -46.29 -11.22
CA ASP A 956 5.75 -44.94 -10.69
C ASP A 956 7.13 -44.33 -10.38
N THR A 957 7.24 -43.03 -10.57
CA THR A 957 8.49 -42.27 -10.42
C THR A 957 8.34 -41.15 -9.39
N ALA A 958 9.09 -41.23 -8.30
CA ALA A 958 9.28 -40.09 -7.40
C ALA A 958 10.46 -39.22 -7.89
N VAL A 959 10.28 -37.90 -7.88
CA VAL A 959 11.25 -36.92 -8.38
C VAL A 959 11.86 -36.14 -7.22
N PHE A 960 13.18 -35.93 -7.28
CA PHE A 960 13.96 -35.18 -6.29
C PHE A 960 14.84 -34.15 -7.01
N ARG A 961 14.94 -32.94 -6.44
CA ARG A 961 15.53 -31.77 -7.12
C ARG A 961 17.06 -31.80 -7.19
N GLY A 962 17.69 -32.50 -6.27
CA GLY A 962 19.14 -32.61 -6.10
C GLY A 962 19.80 -33.77 -6.82
N GLY A 963 21.12 -33.91 -6.65
CA GLY A 963 21.85 -35.09 -7.14
C GLY A 963 21.79 -36.23 -6.12
N MET A 964 21.85 -37.49 -6.56
CA MET A 964 21.72 -38.67 -5.68
C MET A 964 22.67 -38.66 -4.46
N LEU A 965 23.84 -38.01 -4.56
CA LEU A 965 24.81 -37.91 -3.45
C LEU A 965 24.33 -37.05 -2.27
N ASP A 966 23.34 -36.19 -2.50
CA ASP A 966 22.74 -35.37 -1.45
C ASP A 966 21.69 -36.15 -0.63
N TYR A 967 21.30 -37.35 -1.08
CA TYR A 967 20.21 -38.12 -0.49
C TYR A 967 20.66 -39.41 0.16
N ALA A 968 20.00 -39.76 1.25
CA ALA A 968 20.08 -41.07 1.88
C ALA A 968 18.81 -41.88 1.59
N VAL A 969 18.93 -42.92 0.75
CA VAL A 969 17.82 -43.83 0.43
C VAL A 969 17.88 -45.07 1.30
N ALA A 970 16.82 -45.34 2.06
CA ALA A 970 16.69 -46.53 2.90
C ALA A 970 15.43 -47.34 2.57
N ARG A 971 15.49 -48.67 2.70
CA ARG A 971 14.31 -49.54 2.65
C ARG A 971 13.63 -49.58 4.01
N THR A 972 12.31 -49.51 4.02
CA THR A 972 11.47 -49.64 5.22
C THR A 972 10.58 -50.88 5.10
N ASP A 973 9.86 -51.24 6.17
CA ASP A 973 8.92 -52.37 6.15
C ASP A 973 7.73 -52.16 5.20
N ALA A 974 7.44 -50.90 4.85
CA ALA A 974 6.29 -50.53 4.03
C ALA A 974 6.65 -49.91 2.67
N GLY A 975 7.95 -49.72 2.39
CA GLY A 975 8.42 -49.10 1.15
C GLY A 975 9.85 -48.57 1.27
N ARG A 976 10.04 -47.27 1.06
CA ARG A 976 11.35 -46.59 1.18
C ARG A 976 11.24 -45.27 1.93
N SER A 977 12.37 -44.78 2.42
CA SER A 977 12.52 -43.39 2.87
C SER A 977 13.68 -42.74 2.11
N VAL A 978 13.52 -41.48 1.74
CA VAL A 978 14.53 -40.68 1.06
C VAL A 978 14.74 -39.42 1.89
N GLU A 979 15.92 -39.27 2.49
CA GLU A 979 16.27 -38.11 3.32
C GLU A 979 17.23 -37.21 2.54
N ASP A 980 16.82 -35.97 2.30
CA ASP A 980 17.67 -34.91 1.77
C ASP A 980 18.61 -34.36 2.86
N THR A 981 19.91 -34.36 2.59
CA THR A 981 20.91 -33.80 3.51
C THR A 981 21.10 -32.29 3.35
N VAL A 982 20.50 -31.68 2.32
CA VAL A 982 20.46 -30.24 2.08
C VAL A 982 19.18 -29.68 2.70
N ALA A 983 19.32 -28.82 3.71
CA ALA A 983 18.18 -28.25 4.41
C ALA A 983 17.29 -27.39 3.49
N GLY A 984 15.96 -27.57 3.61
CA GLY A 984 14.95 -26.73 2.98
C GLY A 984 14.66 -27.01 1.50
N ARG A 985 15.25 -28.07 0.91
CA ARG A 985 14.99 -28.45 -0.49
C ARG A 985 13.88 -29.50 -0.60
N ASP A 986 14.15 -30.74 -0.20
CA ASP A 986 13.16 -31.84 -0.30
C ASP A 986 12.82 -32.56 1.03
N GLY A 987 13.52 -32.29 2.13
CA GLY A 987 13.19 -32.87 3.45
C GLY A 987 13.29 -34.41 3.55
N ILE A 988 12.38 -35.06 4.29
CA ILE A 988 12.38 -36.51 4.54
C ILE A 988 11.10 -37.17 4.03
N ASP A 989 11.21 -37.86 2.90
CA ASP A 989 10.04 -38.44 2.23
C ASP A 989 9.87 -39.92 2.50
N VAL A 990 8.62 -40.35 2.61
CA VAL A 990 8.21 -41.75 2.76
C VAL A 990 7.47 -42.21 1.52
N LEU A 991 7.99 -43.26 0.89
CA LEU A 991 7.54 -43.75 -0.41
C LEU A 991 6.87 -45.12 -0.29
N PHE A 992 5.70 -45.27 -0.90
CA PHE A 992 4.92 -46.50 -1.03
C PHE A 992 4.71 -46.81 -2.51
N ASP A 993 4.86 -48.08 -2.89
CA ASP A 993 4.59 -48.53 -4.27
C ASP A 993 5.24 -47.63 -5.35
N ILE A 994 6.49 -47.20 -5.10
CA ILE A 994 7.32 -46.43 -6.05
C ILE A 994 8.43 -47.33 -6.62
N GLU A 995 8.44 -47.49 -7.94
CA GLU A 995 9.45 -48.28 -8.64
C GLU A 995 10.70 -47.47 -8.98
N ARG A 996 10.60 -46.15 -9.14
CA ARG A 996 11.69 -45.32 -9.67
C ARG A 996 11.92 -44.06 -8.86
N LEU A 997 13.18 -43.69 -8.68
CA LEU A 997 13.60 -42.43 -8.05
C LEU A 997 14.42 -41.65 -9.07
N SER A 998 13.97 -40.46 -9.43
CA SER A 998 14.64 -39.58 -10.37
C SER A 998 15.32 -38.44 -9.63
N PHE A 999 16.65 -38.36 -9.75
CA PHE A 999 17.47 -37.27 -9.26
C PHE A 999 17.95 -36.42 -10.45
N SER A 1000 18.48 -35.22 -10.17
CA SER A 1000 19.01 -34.33 -11.20
C SER A 1000 20.18 -34.90 -12.01
N ASP A 1001 20.89 -35.90 -11.49
CA ASP A 1001 22.08 -36.50 -12.11
C ASP A 1001 21.90 -37.94 -12.60
N LEU A 1002 20.95 -38.70 -12.06
CA LEU A 1002 20.66 -40.08 -12.46
C LEU A 1002 19.26 -40.54 -12.00
N THR A 1003 18.80 -41.67 -12.54
CA THR A 1003 17.59 -42.36 -12.06
C THR A 1003 17.94 -43.73 -11.47
N LEU A 1004 17.29 -44.11 -10.38
CA LEU A 1004 17.35 -45.45 -9.79
C LEU A 1004 16.06 -46.20 -10.06
N ALA A 1005 16.17 -47.39 -10.65
CA ALA A 1005 15.05 -48.29 -10.89
C ALA A 1005 15.06 -49.50 -9.95
N PHE A 1006 13.90 -49.82 -9.36
CA PHE A 1006 13.70 -50.91 -8.41
C PHE A 1006 12.69 -51.96 -8.88
N ASP A 1007 12.13 -51.82 -10.08
CA ASP A 1007 11.21 -52.75 -10.74
C ASP A 1007 11.94 -54.03 -11.20
N ALA A 1008 12.30 -54.87 -10.24
CA ALA A 1008 13.06 -56.10 -10.47
C ALA A 1008 12.40 -57.08 -11.46
N SER A 1009 11.07 -57.10 -11.47
CA SER A 1009 10.26 -57.88 -12.40
C SER A 1009 9.76 -57.08 -13.61
N GLY A 1010 9.98 -55.76 -13.62
CA GLY A 1010 9.55 -54.82 -14.64
C GLY A 1010 10.57 -54.60 -15.76
N GLY A 1011 10.45 -53.46 -16.43
CA GLY A 1011 11.27 -53.08 -17.58
C GLY A 1011 12.76 -53.03 -17.26
N ALA A 1012 13.14 -52.43 -16.13
CA ALA A 1012 14.55 -52.31 -15.75
C ALA A 1012 15.19 -53.67 -15.42
N GLY A 1013 14.48 -54.50 -14.66
CA GLY A 1013 14.93 -55.85 -14.38
C GLY A 1013 15.04 -56.73 -15.63
N ASN A 1014 14.11 -56.59 -16.58
CA ASN A 1014 14.17 -57.30 -17.88
C ASN A 1014 15.35 -56.85 -18.74
N ALA A 1015 15.58 -55.55 -18.85
CA ALA A 1015 16.71 -54.98 -19.58
C ALA A 1015 18.04 -55.46 -18.97
N TYR A 1016 18.17 -55.43 -17.65
CA TYR A 1016 19.38 -55.88 -16.96
C TYR A 1016 19.62 -57.38 -17.15
N ALA A 1017 18.56 -58.19 -17.09
CA ALA A 1017 18.64 -59.63 -17.32
C ALA A 1017 19.16 -59.98 -18.72
N LEU A 1018 18.64 -59.29 -19.76
CA LEU A 1018 19.12 -59.43 -21.14
C LEU A 1018 20.58 -58.99 -21.26
N TRP A 1019 20.92 -57.83 -20.68
CA TRP A 1019 22.29 -57.31 -20.69
C TRP A 1019 23.29 -58.28 -20.08
N ASN A 1020 22.98 -58.81 -18.89
CA ASN A 1020 23.86 -59.74 -18.20
C ASN A 1020 24.06 -61.04 -18.99
N ALA A 1021 22.98 -61.59 -19.57
CA ALA A 1021 23.08 -62.78 -20.42
C ALA A 1021 23.89 -62.52 -21.71
N ALA A 1022 23.90 -61.31 -22.24
CA ALA A 1022 24.66 -60.96 -23.44
C ALA A 1022 26.15 -60.63 -23.18
N PHE A 1023 26.48 -60.05 -22.02
CA PHE A 1023 27.81 -59.46 -21.80
C PHE A 1023 28.54 -59.89 -20.53
N ASP A 1024 27.87 -60.52 -19.55
CA ASP A 1024 28.44 -60.94 -18.26
C ASP A 1024 29.23 -59.82 -17.56
N ARG A 1025 28.62 -58.62 -17.54
CA ARG A 1025 29.16 -57.45 -16.83
C ARG A 1025 28.04 -56.47 -16.47
N PRO A 1026 28.25 -55.61 -15.46
CA PRO A 1026 27.37 -54.48 -15.22
C PRO A 1026 27.34 -53.52 -16.44
N PRO A 1027 26.16 -53.01 -16.81
CA PRO A 1027 26.04 -51.93 -17.79
C PRO A 1027 26.47 -50.59 -17.21
N ALA A 1028 26.93 -49.66 -18.05
CA ALA A 1028 26.94 -48.24 -17.70
C ALA A 1028 25.51 -47.67 -17.72
N PRO A 1029 25.21 -46.57 -16.99
CA PRO A 1029 23.87 -46.00 -16.91
C PRO A 1029 23.24 -45.67 -18.28
N GLU A 1030 24.03 -45.19 -19.24
CA GLU A 1030 23.55 -44.85 -20.58
C GLU A 1030 23.33 -46.11 -21.45
N GLU A 1031 24.09 -47.17 -21.19
CA GLU A 1031 23.96 -48.44 -21.91
C GLU A 1031 22.64 -49.12 -21.58
N ILE A 1032 22.28 -49.15 -20.29
CA ILE A 1032 21.06 -49.84 -19.85
C ILE A 1032 19.81 -49.02 -20.13
N GLY A 1033 19.85 -47.69 -20.00
CA GLY A 1033 18.70 -46.82 -20.23
C GLY A 1033 18.09 -46.98 -21.63
N ARG A 1034 18.93 -47.22 -22.65
CA ARG A 1034 18.49 -47.53 -24.03
C ARG A 1034 17.62 -48.79 -24.12
N TRP A 1035 17.83 -49.75 -23.23
CA TRP A 1035 17.11 -51.02 -23.21
C TRP A 1035 15.93 -51.02 -22.24
N ILE A 1036 15.89 -50.08 -21.29
CA ILE A 1036 14.74 -49.82 -20.44
C ILE A 1036 13.63 -49.14 -21.26
N ALA A 1037 13.96 -48.11 -22.03
CA ALA A 1037 12.98 -47.31 -22.77
C ALA A 1037 11.98 -48.10 -23.66
N PRO A 1038 12.39 -49.17 -24.39
CA PRO A 1038 11.43 -50.00 -25.12
C PRO A 1038 10.42 -50.73 -24.22
N PHE A 1039 10.81 -51.14 -23.01
CA PHE A 1039 9.87 -51.74 -22.06
C PHE A 1039 8.86 -50.73 -21.56
N ASP A 1040 9.31 -49.51 -21.27
CA ASP A 1040 8.46 -48.40 -20.85
C ASP A 1040 7.47 -48.00 -21.96
N ALA A 1041 7.87 -48.18 -23.22
CA ALA A 1041 6.97 -48.06 -24.38
C ALA A 1041 6.04 -49.27 -24.58
N GLY A 1042 5.99 -50.21 -23.63
CA GLY A 1042 5.10 -51.37 -23.64
C GLY A 1042 5.57 -52.56 -24.49
N ASN A 1043 6.83 -52.60 -24.93
CA ASN A 1043 7.35 -53.75 -25.68
C ASN A 1043 7.58 -54.94 -24.74
N ASP A 1044 7.20 -56.14 -25.21
CA ASP A 1044 7.54 -57.36 -24.49
C ASP A 1044 9.04 -57.71 -24.60
N ILE A 1045 9.51 -58.56 -23.68
CA ILE A 1045 10.93 -58.94 -23.59
C ILE A 1045 11.46 -59.63 -24.84
N VAL A 1046 10.61 -60.30 -25.63
CA VAL A 1046 11.03 -61.00 -26.86
C VAL A 1046 11.32 -59.98 -27.96
N HIS A 1047 10.48 -58.96 -28.12
CA HIS A 1047 10.71 -57.86 -29.04
C HIS A 1047 11.99 -57.09 -28.70
N VAL A 1048 12.21 -56.80 -27.41
CA VAL A 1048 13.43 -56.11 -26.96
C VAL A 1048 14.67 -57.00 -27.16
N ALA A 1049 14.58 -58.30 -26.87
CA ALA A 1049 15.67 -59.25 -27.13
C ALA A 1049 16.03 -59.32 -28.63
N GLN A 1050 15.05 -59.30 -29.53
CA GLN A 1050 15.31 -59.26 -30.98
C GLN A 1050 16.02 -57.96 -31.38
N ALA A 1051 15.55 -56.81 -30.89
CA ALA A 1051 16.19 -55.52 -31.14
C ALA A 1051 17.64 -55.49 -30.63
N PHE A 1052 17.92 -56.17 -29.51
CA PHE A 1052 19.25 -56.34 -28.96
C PHE A 1052 20.18 -57.15 -29.88
N ILE A 1053 19.69 -58.28 -30.41
CA ILE A 1053 20.43 -59.08 -31.40
C ILE A 1053 20.73 -58.23 -32.64
N ASP A 1054 19.74 -57.51 -33.16
CA ASP A 1054 19.91 -56.68 -34.34
C ASP A 1054 20.94 -55.55 -34.12
N ALA A 1055 21.00 -55.00 -32.90
CA ALA A 1055 21.91 -53.92 -32.53
C ALA A 1055 23.36 -54.38 -32.31
N TYR A 1056 23.58 -55.52 -31.64
CA TYR A 1056 24.92 -55.94 -31.21
C TYR A 1056 25.49 -57.13 -31.97
N ALA A 1057 24.65 -57.97 -32.55
CA ALA A 1057 25.06 -59.20 -33.22
C ALA A 1057 24.21 -59.51 -34.47
N PRO A 1058 24.10 -58.58 -35.44
CA PRO A 1058 23.25 -58.78 -36.61
C PRO A 1058 23.71 -59.98 -37.44
N GLY A 1059 22.83 -60.96 -37.62
CA GLY A 1059 23.12 -62.19 -38.37
C GLY A 1059 23.98 -63.21 -37.61
N ILE A 1060 24.00 -63.15 -36.27
CA ILE A 1060 24.65 -64.16 -35.43
C ILE A 1060 24.19 -65.58 -35.77
N SER A 1061 25.13 -66.52 -35.86
CA SER A 1061 24.80 -67.92 -36.11
C SER A 1061 24.20 -68.56 -34.86
N TYR A 1062 23.33 -69.56 -35.02
CA TYR A 1062 22.78 -70.32 -33.89
C TYR A 1062 23.88 -70.90 -33.00
N HIS A 1063 25.00 -71.31 -33.59
CA HIS A 1063 26.12 -71.85 -32.82
C HIS A 1063 26.77 -70.78 -31.94
N ASP A 1064 27.01 -69.59 -32.48
CA ASP A 1064 27.67 -68.50 -31.76
C ASP A 1064 26.77 -67.92 -30.66
N GLU A 1065 25.47 -67.81 -30.92
CA GLU A 1065 24.50 -67.34 -29.93
C GLU A 1065 24.43 -68.28 -28.72
N VAL A 1066 24.29 -69.59 -28.96
CA VAL A 1066 24.28 -70.57 -27.86
C VAL A 1066 25.60 -70.53 -27.09
N ASP A 1067 26.75 -70.43 -27.76
CA ASP A 1067 28.05 -70.38 -27.09
C ASP A 1067 28.19 -69.12 -26.20
N ILE A 1068 27.78 -67.94 -26.68
CA ILE A 1068 27.81 -66.68 -25.91
C ILE A 1068 26.88 -66.78 -24.69
N LEU A 1069 25.60 -67.05 -24.92
CA LEU A 1069 24.59 -67.07 -23.85
C LEU A 1069 24.92 -68.12 -22.78
N TYR A 1070 25.35 -69.31 -23.20
CA TYR A 1070 25.70 -70.38 -22.27
C TYR A 1070 26.95 -70.04 -21.46
N ARG A 1071 27.98 -69.44 -22.08
CA ARG A 1071 29.18 -69.00 -21.35
C ARG A 1071 28.86 -67.95 -20.31
N ASN A 1072 28.06 -66.95 -20.66
CA ASN A 1072 27.73 -65.85 -19.77
C ASN A 1072 26.83 -66.30 -18.62
N VAL A 1073 25.82 -67.14 -18.89
CA VAL A 1073 24.86 -67.58 -17.86
C VAL A 1073 25.35 -68.75 -17.02
N VAL A 1074 26.15 -69.67 -17.59
CA VAL A 1074 26.62 -70.89 -16.89
C VAL A 1074 28.07 -70.76 -16.40
N GLY A 1075 28.83 -69.80 -16.93
CA GLY A 1075 30.25 -69.59 -16.61
C GLY A 1075 31.19 -70.61 -17.27
N ALA A 1076 30.73 -71.37 -18.27
CA ALA A 1076 31.52 -72.39 -18.97
C ALA A 1076 31.09 -72.56 -20.43
N ALA A 1077 31.96 -73.16 -21.26
CA ALA A 1077 31.59 -73.52 -22.63
C ALA A 1077 30.51 -74.64 -22.63
N PRO A 1078 29.51 -74.59 -23.53
CA PRO A 1078 28.56 -75.68 -23.68
C PRO A 1078 29.28 -76.97 -24.12
N GLY A 1079 28.86 -78.11 -23.58
CA GLY A 1079 29.27 -79.41 -24.09
C GLY A 1079 28.66 -79.69 -25.46
N GLN A 1080 29.17 -80.70 -26.17
CA GLN A 1080 28.67 -81.04 -27.51
C GLN A 1080 27.17 -81.39 -27.49
N PHE A 1081 26.69 -82.02 -26.42
CA PHE A 1081 25.28 -82.38 -26.28
C PHE A 1081 24.39 -81.14 -26.13
N GLU A 1082 24.78 -80.21 -25.26
CA GLU A 1082 24.07 -78.95 -25.04
C GLU A 1082 24.05 -78.11 -26.31
N MET A 1083 25.20 -78.02 -26.99
CA MET A 1083 25.28 -77.34 -28.29
C MET A 1083 24.32 -77.94 -29.30
N ASP A 1084 24.42 -79.25 -29.56
CA ASP A 1084 23.57 -79.94 -30.55
C ASP A 1084 22.07 -79.81 -30.20
N TYR A 1085 21.73 -79.78 -28.91
CA TYR A 1085 20.36 -79.60 -28.45
C TYR A 1085 19.83 -78.20 -28.77
N TYR A 1086 20.51 -77.14 -28.32
CA TYR A 1086 20.04 -75.77 -28.49
C TYR A 1086 20.11 -75.29 -29.94
N THR A 1087 21.15 -75.63 -30.71
CA THR A 1087 21.14 -75.33 -32.16
C THR A 1087 20.10 -76.15 -32.88
N GLY A 1088 19.87 -77.40 -32.45
CA GLY A 1088 18.87 -78.28 -33.04
C GLY A 1088 17.44 -77.77 -32.89
N ILE A 1089 17.07 -77.16 -31.76
CA ILE A 1089 15.74 -76.55 -31.58
C ILE A 1089 15.57 -75.29 -32.45
N LEU A 1090 16.62 -74.47 -32.59
CA LEU A 1090 16.63 -73.29 -33.46
C LEU A 1090 16.53 -73.68 -34.95
N ASP A 1091 17.28 -74.71 -35.39
CA ASP A 1091 17.24 -75.25 -36.75
C ASP A 1091 15.84 -75.79 -37.13
N ARG A 1092 15.12 -76.36 -36.16
CA ARG A 1092 13.75 -76.87 -36.35
C ARG A 1092 12.68 -75.77 -36.27
N GLY A 1093 13.05 -74.55 -35.89
CA GLY A 1093 12.11 -73.45 -35.65
C GLY A 1093 11.18 -73.71 -34.47
N GLU A 1094 11.61 -74.54 -33.50
CA GLU A 1094 10.86 -74.80 -32.26
C GLU A 1094 11.01 -73.63 -31.26
N MET A 1095 12.05 -72.82 -31.46
CA MET A 1095 12.36 -71.60 -30.72
C MET A 1095 13.09 -70.64 -31.68
N THR A 1096 12.88 -69.34 -31.52
CA THR A 1096 13.62 -68.29 -32.22
C THR A 1096 14.88 -67.90 -31.43
N GLN A 1097 15.81 -67.18 -32.07
CA GLN A 1097 17.00 -66.63 -31.42
C GLN A 1097 16.63 -65.73 -30.23
N ALA A 1098 15.70 -64.78 -30.44
CA ALA A 1098 15.17 -63.94 -29.37
C ALA A 1098 14.55 -64.73 -28.21
N GLU A 1099 13.77 -65.78 -28.47
CA GLU A 1099 13.20 -66.63 -27.41
C GLU A 1099 14.28 -67.41 -26.63
N LEU A 1100 15.34 -67.88 -27.31
CA LEU A 1100 16.48 -68.49 -26.63
C LEU A 1100 17.23 -67.48 -25.76
N PHE A 1101 17.40 -66.25 -26.25
CA PHE A 1101 18.02 -65.18 -25.49
C PHE A 1101 17.20 -64.83 -24.23
N VAL A 1102 15.88 -64.70 -24.36
CA VAL A 1102 14.97 -64.51 -23.21
C VAL A 1102 15.07 -65.69 -22.24
N PHE A 1103 15.12 -66.93 -22.74
CA PHE A 1103 15.30 -68.12 -21.91
C PHE A 1103 16.60 -68.06 -21.09
N ALA A 1104 17.71 -67.66 -21.70
CA ALA A 1104 18.98 -67.46 -21.01
C ALA A 1104 18.91 -66.32 -19.99
N ALA A 1105 18.32 -65.18 -20.37
CA ALA A 1105 18.16 -64.01 -19.51
C ALA A 1105 17.35 -64.31 -18.23
N LYS A 1106 16.32 -65.15 -18.35
CA LYS A 1106 15.44 -65.53 -17.24
C LYS A 1106 15.87 -66.79 -16.48
N HIS A 1107 16.99 -67.39 -16.84
CA HIS A 1107 17.50 -68.57 -16.15
C HIS A 1107 17.94 -68.25 -14.71
N ASP A 1108 17.66 -69.15 -13.76
CA ASP A 1108 17.96 -68.96 -12.33
C ASP A 1108 19.45 -68.61 -12.06
N LEU A 1109 20.35 -69.19 -12.86
CA LEU A 1109 21.80 -68.89 -12.75
C LEU A 1109 22.10 -67.43 -13.10
N ASN A 1110 21.47 -66.89 -14.14
CA ASN A 1110 21.65 -65.49 -14.51
C ASN A 1110 21.06 -64.59 -13.40
N GLN A 1111 19.86 -64.92 -12.90
CA GLN A 1111 19.18 -64.15 -11.84
C GLN A 1111 19.96 -64.07 -10.53
N ALA A 1112 20.67 -65.14 -10.17
CA ALA A 1112 21.47 -65.18 -8.95
C ALA A 1112 22.60 -64.11 -8.94
N ASP A 1113 23.08 -63.70 -10.11
CA ASP A 1113 24.21 -62.76 -10.24
C ASP A 1113 23.79 -61.28 -10.10
N TYR A 1114 22.51 -60.95 -10.22
CA TYR A 1114 22.06 -59.56 -10.22
C TYR A 1114 20.91 -59.22 -9.26
N ILE A 1115 20.29 -60.19 -8.58
CA ILE A 1115 19.17 -59.92 -7.65
C ILE A 1115 19.50 -58.89 -6.55
N GLU A 1116 20.71 -58.92 -5.98
CA GLU A 1116 21.12 -57.94 -4.95
C GLU A 1116 21.40 -56.55 -5.55
N ILE A 1117 21.89 -56.49 -6.80
CA ILE A 1117 22.12 -55.24 -7.52
C ILE A 1117 20.78 -54.56 -7.81
N ILE A 1118 19.81 -55.33 -8.30
CA ILE A 1118 18.46 -54.84 -8.56
C ILE A 1118 17.76 -54.41 -7.27
N ALA A 1119 17.99 -55.13 -6.16
CA ALA A 1119 17.43 -54.74 -4.86
C ALA A 1119 17.98 -53.38 -4.36
N GLY A 1120 19.25 -53.08 -4.67
CA GLY A 1120 19.92 -51.82 -4.39
C GLY A 1120 19.57 -50.68 -5.36
N GLY A 1121 18.90 -50.98 -6.48
CA GLY A 1121 18.52 -50.02 -7.51
C GLY A 1121 19.46 -50.03 -8.70
N ILE A 1122 18.91 -50.20 -9.91
CA ILE A 1122 19.68 -50.09 -11.16
C ILE A 1122 19.80 -48.61 -11.51
N SER A 1123 21.01 -48.07 -11.46
CA SER A 1123 21.27 -46.71 -11.96
C SER A 1123 21.21 -46.69 -13.49
N TYR A 1124 20.44 -45.77 -14.05
CA TYR A 1124 20.36 -45.55 -15.49
C TYR A 1124 20.16 -44.07 -15.83
N ALA A 1125 20.52 -43.72 -17.07
CA ALA A 1125 20.18 -42.44 -17.67
C ALA A 1125 19.00 -42.67 -18.62
N PRO A 1126 17.85 -41.98 -18.47
CA PRO A 1126 16.72 -42.08 -19.38
C PRO A 1126 17.15 -41.85 -20.84
N TRP A 1127 16.69 -42.70 -21.75
CA TRP A 1127 17.05 -42.62 -23.16
C TRP A 1127 16.06 -41.75 -23.93
N LEU A 1128 16.52 -40.60 -24.44
CA LEU A 1128 15.68 -39.57 -25.08
C LEU A 1128 15.44 -39.77 -26.59
N GLY A 1129 15.90 -40.88 -27.19
CA GLY A 1129 15.78 -41.15 -28.64
C GLY A 1129 17.05 -40.93 -29.45
#